data_AF-A0A6I6CJE3-F1
#
_entry.id   AF-A0A6I6CJE3-F1
#
_cell.length_a   1.000
_cell.length_b   1.000
_cell.length_c   1.000
_cell.angle_alpha   90.00
_cell.angle_beta   90.00
_cell.angle_gamma   90.00
#
_symmetry.space_group_name_H-M   'P 1'
#
loop_
_entity.id
_entity.type
_entity.pdbx_description
1 polymer ?
#
loop_
_entity_poly.entity_id
_entity_poly.type
_entity_poly.pdbx_seq_one_letter_code
_entity_poly.pdbx_strand_id
1 'polypeptide(L)'
;MKKLLTLLGSLTLVSSAANVAVACGTYDIKDNGNSVIVQFLNSLDGKAHIDASHVLVDLINASGPTNREAFLIEMLQLMNVSLLANSNTFFGAEGTLKLDESNTAYNKNLGETLSYRWDSLNKAVDQQIEREKETYKVKNGKKWESKWKDMLYEKYTVYQNKKKEMDLDFLEKKYKANILLTDTTNNATKAILDVLLNTDSYGVTWVTAQTVKNKLSKLLEVINDDAKFSSVYEADKNAVSQIINAQTMDSKNWKAPADLDVAAAKAAVRNITSDKIICDVPEDINQWVATSSNTRSGMLSNSQLFFLEKYFEIKAPLAISEITIPFATNGKFEDGISYEDFKGDFDVTAKDIDKLLVKLTPDKQEPLAESFWNEAARNSSKLNIGSIKKYDKLLTLQSTDFSDSLKNVVYDYVLGSEYEKPEELSFDGKDFEADIKKITNKLTRAESVGSPSLESRAAAASKGANVFYGTLKNNPGKLLYIDTDGMHIVSIDGYDQLKNKTENKFKDLTPLAQLQAFNDFHKLSDNQKIYYMQHDTETTSNSENRNYMNILNNSIKNNYLRYLVNNSLISGISDAPVSFDIVNELKSWVSVTSATDKETFWMTAVFDYFKNVTTKTKEDSNSLEDVEIFLKKLVVFGEENPTNKEFEEIAKSMQGWVASKIKVAQINISVAPQIAFSEKHTAWVKTIKSNTTTNYPKAVIENSNFSIEKIGGAIQKIWPAKGAIYTEGAAAISSPISMKSLLESDLIKNNFINSYLEAKKIGGKK
;
A
#
# COMPACT_ATOMS: atom_id res chain seq x y z
N MET A 1 45.05 15.75 -11.00
CA MET A 1 44.98 14.81 -9.85
C MET A 1 44.00 15.25 -8.75
N LYS A 2 43.92 16.52 -8.33
CA LYS A 2 42.86 16.99 -7.38
C LYS A 2 41.43 17.05 -7.95
N LYS A 3 41.25 16.98 -9.28
CA LYS A 3 39.93 16.88 -9.94
C LYS A 3 39.48 15.45 -10.26
N LEU A 4 40.33 14.45 -10.03
CA LEU A 4 40.02 13.03 -10.29
C LEU A 4 39.52 12.31 -9.02
N LEU A 5 39.96 12.76 -7.84
CA LEU A 5 39.49 12.26 -6.54
C LEU A 5 38.08 12.74 -6.17
N THR A 6 37.58 13.82 -6.77
CA THR A 6 36.20 14.31 -6.57
C THR A 6 35.17 13.53 -7.41
N LEU A 7 35.63 12.79 -8.42
CA LEU A 7 34.79 12.01 -9.36
C LEU A 7 34.72 10.51 -9.00
N LEU A 8 35.58 10.03 -8.11
CA LEU A 8 35.52 8.65 -7.56
C LEU A 8 34.86 8.57 -6.17
N GLY A 9 34.55 9.72 -5.56
CA GLY A 9 33.78 9.81 -4.31
C GLY A 9 32.31 10.19 -4.50
N SER A 10 31.83 10.29 -5.74
CA SER A 10 30.48 10.76 -6.11
C SER A 10 29.71 9.78 -7.01
N LEU A 11 30.17 8.52 -7.08
CA LEU A 11 29.53 7.43 -7.82
C LEU A 11 29.04 6.33 -6.86
N THR A 12 28.30 6.75 -5.83
CA THR A 12 27.34 5.91 -5.12
C THR A 12 26.11 6.76 -4.86
N LEU A 13 24.98 6.29 -5.41
CA LEU A 13 23.61 6.75 -5.19
C LEU A 13 23.20 8.06 -5.88
N VAL A 14 22.06 7.94 -6.57
CA VAL A 14 21.19 8.99 -7.13
C VAL A 14 21.68 9.64 -8.43
N SER A 15 21.16 9.14 -9.56
CA SER A 15 20.82 10.00 -10.71
C SER A 15 19.35 9.82 -11.05
N SER A 16 18.59 10.83 -10.66
CA SER A 16 17.23 11.15 -11.10
C SER A 16 17.06 11.11 -12.61
N ALA A 17 15.82 10.81 -13.03
CA ALA A 17 15.32 10.93 -14.40
C ALA A 17 15.91 12.11 -15.19
N ALA A 18 16.66 11.80 -16.25
CA ALA A 18 16.89 12.66 -17.40
C ALA A 18 17.39 11.79 -18.57
N ASN A 19 16.68 11.90 -19.70
CA ASN A 19 17.03 11.53 -21.08
C ASN A 19 18.38 10.83 -21.29
N VAL A 20 18.35 9.57 -21.72
CA VAL A 20 19.56 8.83 -22.10
C VAL A 20 19.50 8.46 -23.57
N ALA A 21 20.37 9.12 -24.34
CA ALA A 21 20.72 8.77 -25.70
C ALA A 21 21.22 7.31 -25.77
N VAL A 22 20.59 6.51 -26.63
CA VAL A 22 21.08 5.19 -27.01
C VAL A 22 22.20 5.37 -28.01
N ALA A 23 23.44 5.10 -27.61
CA ALA A 23 24.55 4.90 -28.53
C ALA A 23 25.33 3.66 -28.12
N CYS A 24 25.24 2.61 -28.95
CA CYS A 24 26.40 2.04 -29.65
C CYS A 24 25.96 0.90 -30.58
N GLY A 25 26.20 1.09 -31.90
CA GLY A 25 26.46 0.00 -32.84
C GLY A 25 25.27 -0.57 -33.62
N THR A 26 25.17 -0.17 -34.89
CA THR A 26 24.42 -0.76 -36.02
C THR A 26 22.88 -0.89 -35.96
N TYR A 27 22.23 -0.69 -34.81
CA TYR A 27 20.77 -0.60 -34.73
C TYR A 27 20.34 0.77 -34.18
N ASP A 28 19.75 1.61 -35.04
CA ASP A 28 19.14 2.88 -34.64
C ASP A 28 17.82 2.60 -33.91
N ILE A 29 17.89 2.45 -32.58
CA ILE A 29 16.70 2.34 -31.74
C ILE A 29 16.10 3.75 -31.60
N LYS A 30 14.99 4.01 -32.31
CA LYS A 30 14.24 5.26 -32.14
C LYS A 30 13.54 5.25 -30.78
N ASP A 31 13.67 6.35 -30.05
CA ASP A 31 13.13 6.60 -28.71
C ASP A 31 11.60 6.77 -28.74
N ASN A 32 10.86 5.70 -29.04
CA ASN A 32 9.40 5.75 -29.30
C ASN A 32 8.54 5.04 -28.24
N GLY A 33 9.12 4.64 -27.10
CA GLY A 33 8.38 4.12 -25.95
C GLY A 33 7.76 2.72 -26.13
N ASN A 34 8.19 1.93 -27.11
CA ASN A 34 7.74 0.54 -27.27
C ASN A 34 8.56 -0.42 -26.39
N SER A 35 7.91 -1.43 -25.80
CA SER A 35 8.59 -2.47 -25.02
C SER A 35 9.50 -3.30 -25.93
N VAL A 36 10.70 -3.57 -25.44
CA VAL A 36 11.71 -4.40 -26.10
C VAL A 36 11.24 -5.85 -26.14
N ILE A 37 10.53 -6.31 -25.09
CA ILE A 37 10.04 -7.69 -24.95
C ILE A 37 8.93 -8.06 -25.93
N VAL A 38 8.01 -7.13 -26.25
CA VAL A 38 6.93 -7.34 -27.24
C VAL A 38 7.45 -7.88 -28.57
N GLN A 39 8.67 -7.47 -28.93
CA GLN A 39 9.28 -7.77 -30.21
C GLN A 39 9.78 -9.22 -30.30
N PHE A 40 9.88 -9.91 -29.16
CA PHE A 40 10.33 -11.29 -29.00
C PHE A 40 9.20 -12.28 -28.67
N LEU A 41 7.96 -11.82 -28.58
CA LEU A 41 6.82 -12.71 -28.34
C LEU A 41 6.43 -13.45 -29.62
N ASN A 42 6.69 -14.76 -29.64
CA ASN A 42 6.28 -15.65 -30.73
C ASN A 42 4.79 -16.05 -30.64
N SER A 43 4.22 -16.11 -29.43
CA SER A 43 2.78 -16.32 -29.20
C SER A 43 2.38 -15.90 -27.77
N LEU A 44 1.09 -15.65 -27.57
CA LEU A 44 0.46 -15.44 -26.24
C LEU A 44 -0.48 -16.59 -25.84
N ASP A 45 -0.63 -17.60 -26.70
CA ASP A 45 -1.54 -18.75 -26.54
C ASP A 45 -0.83 -19.94 -25.87
N GLY A 46 -0.42 -19.74 -24.61
CA GLY A 46 0.57 -20.58 -23.94
C GLY A 46 1.73 -19.74 -23.42
N LYS A 47 2.58 -20.30 -22.56
CA LYS A 47 3.68 -19.59 -21.88
C LYS A 47 4.38 -18.58 -22.80
N ALA A 48 4.65 -17.38 -22.29
CA ALA A 48 5.43 -16.39 -23.02
C ALA A 48 6.78 -16.98 -23.41
N HIS A 49 6.99 -17.17 -24.71
CA HIS A 49 8.22 -17.73 -25.25
C HIS A 49 9.15 -16.59 -25.63
N ILE A 50 10.31 -16.52 -24.96
CA ILE A 50 11.39 -15.59 -25.30
C ILE A 50 12.47 -16.40 -25.99
N ASP A 51 12.54 -16.30 -27.32
CA ASP A 51 13.62 -16.89 -28.11
C ASP A 51 14.85 -15.97 -28.09
N ALA A 52 16.04 -16.54 -27.85
CA ALA A 52 17.33 -15.86 -27.92
C ALA A 52 17.74 -15.65 -29.39
N SER A 53 16.93 -14.90 -30.13
CA SER A 53 17.31 -14.41 -31.46
C SER A 53 18.59 -13.56 -31.35
N HIS A 54 19.35 -13.43 -32.45
CA HIS A 54 20.57 -12.61 -32.54
C HIS A 54 20.45 -11.20 -31.94
N VAL A 55 19.23 -10.64 -31.95
CA VAL A 55 18.92 -9.30 -31.41
C VAL A 55 18.93 -9.27 -29.88
N LEU A 56 18.51 -10.35 -29.21
CA LEU A 56 18.56 -10.50 -27.75
C LEU A 56 20.02 -10.62 -27.28
N VAL A 57 20.87 -11.26 -28.09
CA VAL A 57 22.32 -11.35 -27.89
C VAL A 57 23.01 -9.99 -28.09
N ASP A 58 22.59 -9.22 -29.11
CA ASP A 58 23.14 -7.88 -29.39
C ASP A 58 22.67 -6.80 -28.40
N LEU A 59 21.44 -6.93 -27.85
CA LEU A 59 20.90 -6.01 -26.84
C LEU A 59 21.36 -6.34 -25.42
N ILE A 60 21.76 -7.60 -25.17
CA ILE A 60 22.03 -8.11 -23.84
C ILE A 60 23.32 -8.93 -23.85
N ASN A 61 24.41 -8.29 -23.41
CA ASN A 61 25.64 -9.01 -23.06
C ASN A 61 25.36 -10.01 -21.92
N ALA A 62 26.27 -10.96 -21.68
CA ALA A 62 26.16 -11.95 -20.60
C ALA A 62 25.91 -11.37 -19.18
N SER A 63 26.11 -10.06 -18.98
CA SER A 63 25.87 -9.32 -17.74
C SER A 63 24.50 -8.62 -17.62
N GLY A 64 23.58 -8.85 -18.56
CA GLY A 64 22.21 -8.32 -18.57
C GLY A 64 22.05 -7.03 -19.39
N PRO A 65 20.81 -6.48 -19.48
CA PRO A 65 20.50 -5.31 -20.31
C PRO A 65 21.07 -4.02 -19.72
N THR A 66 21.29 -3.01 -20.57
CA THR A 66 21.83 -1.68 -20.17
C THR A 66 20.89 -0.93 -19.22
N ASN A 67 19.57 -1.03 -19.41
CA ASN A 67 18.56 -0.50 -18.48
C ASN A 67 17.87 -1.65 -17.71
N ARG A 68 18.47 -2.01 -16.58
CA ARG A 68 18.11 -3.20 -15.80
C ARG A 68 16.74 -3.13 -15.13
N GLU A 69 16.33 -1.96 -14.66
CA GLU A 69 15.07 -1.77 -13.94
C GLU A 69 13.87 -1.74 -14.89
N ALA A 70 13.97 -0.98 -15.99
CA ALA A 70 12.93 -0.97 -17.02
C ALA A 70 12.72 -2.38 -17.60
N PHE A 71 13.80 -3.12 -17.88
CA PHE A 71 13.69 -4.49 -18.36
C PHE A 71 13.04 -5.43 -17.33
N LEU A 72 13.36 -5.29 -16.04
CA LEU A 72 12.70 -6.09 -14.99
C LEU A 72 11.19 -5.81 -14.93
N ILE A 73 10.80 -4.54 -15.02
CA ILE A 73 9.38 -4.13 -15.07
C ILE A 73 8.68 -4.79 -16.27
N GLU A 74 9.26 -4.69 -17.47
CA GLU A 74 8.68 -5.32 -18.66
C GLU A 74 8.58 -6.86 -18.50
N MET A 75 9.58 -7.50 -17.87
CA MET A 75 9.53 -8.94 -17.58
C MET A 75 8.39 -9.29 -16.62
N LEU A 76 8.15 -8.48 -15.59
CA LEU A 76 7.01 -8.67 -14.67
C LEU A 76 5.67 -8.43 -15.37
N GLN A 77 5.59 -7.45 -16.28
CA GLN A 77 4.40 -7.24 -17.12
C GLN A 77 4.13 -8.46 -18.01
N LEU A 78 5.19 -9.06 -18.57
CA LEU A 78 5.07 -10.27 -19.36
C LEU A 78 4.56 -11.45 -18.54
N MET A 79 5.05 -11.62 -17.32
CA MET A 79 4.55 -12.63 -16.40
C MET A 79 3.05 -12.44 -16.11
N ASN A 80 2.60 -11.20 -15.93
CA ASN A 80 1.18 -10.86 -15.74
C ASN A 80 0.34 -11.21 -16.97
N VAL A 81 0.82 -10.92 -18.19
CA VAL A 81 0.14 -11.34 -19.43
C VAL A 81 0.03 -12.87 -19.48
N SER A 82 1.13 -13.57 -19.22
CA SER A 82 1.17 -15.04 -19.23
C SER A 82 0.19 -15.64 -18.22
N LEU A 83 0.17 -15.13 -16.99
CA LEU A 83 -0.77 -15.54 -15.94
C LEU A 83 -2.23 -15.38 -16.36
N LEU A 84 -2.58 -14.21 -16.89
CA LEU A 84 -3.96 -13.89 -17.22
C LEU A 84 -4.44 -14.65 -18.46
N ALA A 85 -3.62 -14.67 -19.52
CA ALA A 85 -3.92 -15.35 -20.78
C ALA A 85 -4.09 -16.87 -20.62
N ASN A 86 -3.31 -17.46 -19.70
CA ASN A 86 -3.33 -18.90 -19.45
C ASN A 86 -4.09 -19.28 -18.18
N SER A 87 -4.90 -18.38 -17.61
CA SER A 87 -5.62 -18.60 -16.35
C SER A 87 -6.43 -19.89 -16.33
N ASN A 88 -7.13 -20.23 -17.43
CA ASN A 88 -7.87 -21.50 -17.56
C ASN A 88 -6.94 -22.73 -17.49
N THR A 89 -5.80 -22.67 -18.18
CA THR A 89 -4.80 -23.76 -18.23
C THR A 89 -3.99 -23.85 -16.93
N PHE A 90 -3.81 -22.75 -16.21
CA PHE A 90 -3.04 -22.68 -14.98
C PHE A 90 -3.88 -23.06 -13.76
N PHE A 91 -5.11 -22.56 -13.67
CA PHE A 91 -5.97 -22.65 -12.49
C PHE A 91 -7.18 -23.57 -12.65
N GLY A 92 -7.43 -24.13 -13.84
CA GLY A 92 -8.46 -25.14 -14.05
C GLY A 92 -8.19 -26.45 -13.28
N ALA A 93 -9.14 -27.39 -13.34
CA ALA A 93 -9.08 -28.65 -12.57
C ALA A 93 -7.76 -29.43 -12.76
N GLU A 94 -7.22 -29.43 -13.99
CA GLU A 94 -5.97 -30.09 -14.36
C GLU A 94 -4.79 -29.10 -14.51
N GLY A 95 -4.91 -27.91 -13.93
CA GLY A 95 -3.96 -26.83 -14.15
C GLY A 95 -2.58 -27.04 -13.53
N THR A 96 -1.56 -26.43 -14.15
CA THR A 96 -0.15 -26.56 -13.74
C THR A 96 0.25 -25.66 -12.54
N LEU A 97 -0.59 -24.69 -12.21
CA LEU A 97 -0.45 -23.75 -11.09
C LEU A 97 -1.69 -23.85 -10.19
N LYS A 98 -1.85 -24.99 -9.50
CA LYS A 98 -3.01 -25.20 -8.62
C LYS A 98 -3.07 -24.15 -7.52
N LEU A 99 -4.20 -23.44 -7.42
CA LEU A 99 -4.44 -22.48 -6.35
C LEU A 99 -4.61 -23.23 -5.01
N ASP A 100 -3.93 -22.76 -3.98
CA ASP A 100 -4.05 -23.27 -2.62
C ASP A 100 -5.19 -22.55 -1.90
N GLU A 101 -6.37 -23.15 -1.92
CA GLU A 101 -7.56 -22.61 -1.24
C GLU A 101 -7.41 -22.52 0.29
N SER A 102 -6.41 -23.20 0.87
CA SER A 102 -6.11 -23.10 2.30
C SER A 102 -5.25 -21.90 2.66
N ASN A 103 -4.66 -21.21 1.67
CA ASN A 103 -3.84 -20.04 1.88
C ASN A 103 -4.68 -18.86 2.39
N THR A 104 -4.24 -18.17 3.44
CA THR A 104 -4.99 -17.05 4.03
C THR A 104 -5.10 -15.83 3.11
N ALA A 105 -4.25 -15.72 2.08
CA ALA A 105 -4.31 -14.67 1.06
C ALA A 105 -5.17 -15.07 -0.15
N TYR A 106 -5.64 -16.32 -0.24
CA TYR A 106 -6.41 -16.80 -1.39
C TYR A 106 -7.81 -16.16 -1.42
N ASN A 107 -8.20 -15.65 -2.59
CA ASN A 107 -9.58 -15.23 -2.86
C ASN A 107 -10.39 -16.38 -3.46
N LYS A 108 -11.59 -16.62 -2.93
CA LYS A 108 -12.55 -17.58 -3.49
C LYS A 108 -12.84 -17.25 -4.96
N ASN A 109 -12.87 -18.29 -5.81
CA ASN A 109 -13.12 -18.22 -7.25
C ASN A 109 -12.11 -17.34 -8.04
N LEU A 110 -10.90 -17.14 -7.52
CA LEU A 110 -9.87 -16.32 -8.17
C LEU A 110 -9.56 -16.78 -9.62
N GLY A 111 -9.40 -18.09 -9.84
CA GLY A 111 -9.11 -18.64 -11.17
C GLY A 111 -10.17 -18.30 -12.21
N GLU A 112 -11.44 -18.59 -11.89
CA GLU A 112 -12.59 -18.28 -12.75
C GLU A 112 -12.71 -16.77 -13.03
N THR A 113 -12.50 -15.94 -12.00
CA THR A 113 -12.55 -14.48 -12.13
C THR A 113 -11.47 -13.96 -13.07
N LEU A 114 -10.24 -14.50 -12.99
CA LEU A 114 -9.14 -14.14 -13.88
C LEU A 114 -9.43 -14.56 -15.33
N SER A 115 -10.01 -15.75 -15.53
CA SER A 115 -10.38 -16.22 -16.86
C SER A 115 -11.48 -15.38 -17.50
N TYR A 116 -12.53 -15.04 -16.75
CA TYR A 116 -13.55 -14.10 -17.22
C TYR A 116 -12.97 -12.71 -17.54
N ARG A 117 -12.03 -12.24 -16.70
CA ARG A 117 -11.37 -10.95 -16.92
C ARG A 117 -10.50 -10.95 -18.17
N TRP A 118 -9.79 -12.05 -18.45
CA TRP A 118 -9.02 -12.23 -19.68
C TRP A 118 -9.91 -12.13 -20.92
N ASP A 119 -11.01 -12.89 -20.95
CA ASP A 119 -11.94 -12.88 -22.09
C ASP A 119 -12.50 -11.49 -22.36
N SER A 120 -12.82 -10.75 -21.29
CA SER A 120 -13.29 -9.37 -21.37
C SER A 120 -12.22 -8.41 -21.89
N LEU A 121 -10.99 -8.52 -21.37
CA LEU A 121 -9.84 -7.72 -21.79
C LEU A 121 -9.51 -7.96 -23.27
N ASN A 122 -9.41 -9.23 -23.66
CA ASN A 122 -9.05 -9.64 -25.01
C ASN A 122 -10.03 -9.06 -26.04
N LYS A 123 -11.34 -9.14 -25.76
CA LYS A 123 -12.39 -8.51 -26.58
C LYS A 123 -12.27 -6.98 -26.63
N ALA A 124 -11.93 -6.33 -25.51
CA ALA A 124 -11.75 -4.88 -25.47
C ALA A 124 -10.56 -4.42 -26.33
N VAL A 125 -9.44 -5.16 -26.30
CA VAL A 125 -8.27 -4.91 -27.15
C VAL A 125 -8.61 -5.11 -28.62
N ASP A 126 -9.31 -6.19 -28.97
CA ASP A 126 -9.75 -6.43 -30.36
C ASP A 126 -10.63 -5.27 -30.86
N GLN A 127 -11.57 -4.81 -30.04
CA GLN A 127 -12.40 -3.65 -30.38
C GLN A 127 -11.59 -2.35 -30.53
N GLN A 128 -10.56 -2.14 -29.70
CA GLN A 128 -9.67 -0.99 -29.84
C GLN A 128 -8.95 -1.02 -31.19
N ILE A 129 -8.34 -2.15 -31.55
CA ILE A 129 -7.63 -2.33 -32.82
C ILE A 129 -8.58 -2.10 -34.01
N GLU A 130 -9.79 -2.65 -33.96
CA GLU A 130 -10.77 -2.46 -35.04
C GLU A 130 -11.23 -1.00 -35.17
N ARG A 131 -11.40 -0.26 -34.07
CA ARG A 131 -11.70 1.20 -34.12
C ARG A 131 -10.55 2.00 -34.73
N GLU A 132 -9.32 1.65 -34.41
CA GLU A 132 -8.13 2.28 -34.99
C GLU A 132 -8.02 1.98 -36.50
N LYS A 133 -8.27 0.73 -36.91
CA LYS A 133 -8.34 0.33 -38.33
C LYS A 133 -9.42 1.11 -39.08
N GLU A 134 -10.63 1.24 -38.52
CA GLU A 134 -11.70 2.03 -39.16
C GLU A 134 -11.32 3.52 -39.28
N THR A 135 -10.63 4.08 -38.28
CA THR A 135 -10.08 5.45 -38.37
C THR A 135 -9.06 5.56 -39.51
N TYR A 136 -8.18 4.57 -39.66
CA TYR A 136 -7.23 4.50 -40.77
C TYR A 136 -7.92 4.36 -42.12
N LYS A 137 -9.00 3.58 -42.19
CA LYS A 137 -9.82 3.34 -43.38
C LYS A 137 -10.51 4.61 -43.86
N VAL A 138 -11.10 5.38 -42.94
CA VAL A 138 -11.68 6.69 -43.23
C VAL A 138 -10.61 7.67 -43.73
N LYS A 139 -9.44 7.72 -43.07
CA LYS A 139 -8.37 8.68 -43.39
C LYS A 139 -7.64 8.38 -44.71
N ASN A 140 -7.45 7.11 -45.05
CA ASN A 140 -6.57 6.68 -46.15
C ASN A 140 -7.31 6.03 -47.34
N GLY A 141 -8.63 5.85 -47.24
CA GLY A 141 -9.46 5.27 -48.30
C GLY A 141 -8.93 3.91 -48.77
N LYS A 142 -8.89 3.66 -50.09
CA LYS A 142 -8.44 2.38 -50.67
C LYS A 142 -7.01 1.95 -50.30
N LYS A 143 -6.17 2.84 -49.76
CA LYS A 143 -4.78 2.55 -49.38
C LYS A 143 -4.61 2.24 -47.89
N TRP A 144 -5.71 2.17 -47.13
CA TRP A 144 -5.65 2.05 -45.67
C TRP A 144 -4.89 0.83 -45.18
N GLU A 145 -5.09 -0.35 -45.78
CA GLU A 145 -4.46 -1.59 -45.37
C GLU A 145 -2.93 -1.55 -45.58
N SER A 146 -2.49 -0.98 -46.70
CA SER A 146 -1.06 -0.73 -46.94
C SER A 146 -0.48 0.27 -45.94
N LYS A 147 -1.22 1.35 -45.61
CA LYS A 147 -0.76 2.36 -44.65
C LYS A 147 -0.75 1.85 -43.21
N TRP A 148 -1.68 0.98 -42.86
CA TRP A 148 -1.73 0.28 -41.59
C TRP A 148 -0.54 -0.68 -41.48
N LYS A 149 -0.31 -1.50 -42.50
CA LYS A 149 0.87 -2.38 -42.57
C LYS A 149 2.17 -1.59 -42.50
N ASP A 150 2.29 -0.47 -43.22
CA ASP A 150 3.48 0.39 -43.19
C ASP A 150 3.72 0.99 -41.79
N MET A 151 2.66 1.41 -41.09
CA MET A 151 2.77 1.91 -39.72
C MET A 151 3.24 0.81 -38.75
N LEU A 152 2.62 -0.37 -38.80
CA LEU A 152 3.02 -1.50 -37.96
C LEU A 152 4.45 -1.95 -38.27
N TYR A 153 4.81 -1.96 -39.56
CA TYR A 153 6.17 -2.21 -40.02
C TYR A 153 7.13 -1.21 -39.36
N GLU A 154 6.92 0.10 -39.56
CA GLU A 154 7.78 1.14 -38.97
C GLU A 154 7.90 1.01 -37.45
N LYS A 155 6.83 0.58 -36.78
CA LYS A 155 6.80 0.37 -35.33
C LYS A 155 7.62 -0.84 -34.87
N TYR A 156 7.66 -1.94 -35.65
CA TYR A 156 8.17 -3.23 -35.20
C TYR A 156 9.38 -3.78 -35.98
N THR A 157 9.94 -3.03 -36.94
CA THR A 157 11.04 -3.52 -37.81
C THR A 157 12.43 -3.10 -37.39
N VAL A 158 12.60 -2.54 -36.19
CA VAL A 158 13.89 -2.02 -35.71
C VAL A 158 14.99 -3.10 -35.66
N TYR A 159 14.64 -4.39 -35.71
CA TYR A 159 15.59 -5.50 -35.60
C TYR A 159 15.43 -6.66 -36.60
N GLN A 160 14.56 -6.54 -37.61
CA GLN A 160 14.40 -7.57 -38.65
C GLN A 160 14.66 -6.99 -40.04
N ASN A 161 15.80 -7.34 -40.63
CA ASN A 161 16.26 -6.84 -41.95
C ASN A 161 15.42 -7.37 -43.15
N LYS A 162 14.27 -8.01 -42.91
CA LYS A 162 13.53 -8.76 -43.93
C LYS A 162 12.06 -8.35 -44.02
N LYS A 163 11.80 -7.23 -44.70
CA LYS A 163 10.45 -6.72 -45.03
C LYS A 163 9.51 -7.72 -45.71
N LYS A 164 10.04 -8.77 -46.34
CA LYS A 164 9.27 -9.79 -47.05
C LYS A 164 8.70 -10.90 -46.15
N GLU A 165 9.25 -11.10 -44.95
CA GLU A 165 8.86 -12.19 -44.03
C GLU A 165 7.83 -11.73 -42.99
N MET A 166 7.55 -10.43 -42.87
CA MET A 166 6.57 -9.86 -41.94
C MET A 166 5.22 -9.65 -42.64
N ASP A 167 4.36 -10.67 -42.57
CA ASP A 167 2.97 -10.52 -43.00
C ASP A 167 2.16 -9.65 -42.01
N LEU A 168 0.94 -9.29 -42.42
CA LEU A 168 0.10 -8.38 -41.64
C LEU A 168 -0.41 -9.04 -40.36
N ASP A 169 -0.72 -10.34 -40.38
CA ASP A 169 -1.25 -11.08 -39.22
C ASP A 169 -0.21 -11.13 -38.10
N PHE A 170 1.05 -11.41 -38.43
CA PHE A 170 2.16 -11.37 -37.48
C PHE A 170 2.33 -9.99 -36.85
N LEU A 171 2.28 -8.93 -37.66
CA LEU A 171 2.41 -7.55 -37.19
C LEU A 171 1.24 -7.13 -36.29
N GLU A 172 0.02 -7.55 -36.60
CA GLU A 172 -1.17 -7.27 -35.78
C GLU A 172 -1.14 -8.04 -34.46
N LYS A 173 -0.66 -9.29 -34.45
CA LYS A 173 -0.43 -10.05 -33.20
C LYS A 173 0.60 -9.36 -32.31
N LYS A 174 1.69 -8.84 -32.87
CA LYS A 174 2.66 -8.02 -32.13
C LYS A 174 2.05 -6.73 -31.59
N TYR A 175 1.21 -6.07 -32.39
CA TYR A 175 0.50 -4.87 -31.96
C TYR A 175 -0.43 -5.16 -30.77
N LYS A 176 -1.22 -6.23 -30.86
CA LYS A 176 -2.08 -6.70 -29.78
C LYS A 176 -1.30 -7.03 -28.51
N ALA A 177 -0.17 -7.74 -28.64
CA ALA A 177 0.71 -8.04 -27.51
C ALA A 177 1.27 -6.77 -26.86
N ASN A 178 1.63 -5.75 -27.65
CA ASN A 178 2.05 -4.45 -27.12
C ASN A 178 0.98 -3.80 -26.26
N ILE A 179 -0.27 -3.77 -26.74
CA ILE A 179 -1.39 -3.18 -25.99
C ILE A 179 -1.57 -3.93 -24.66
N LEU A 180 -1.59 -5.27 -24.71
CA LEU A 180 -1.76 -6.11 -23.53
C LEU A 180 -0.62 -5.95 -22.50
N LEU A 181 0.58 -5.58 -22.93
CA LEU A 181 1.74 -5.39 -22.05
C LEU A 181 1.80 -3.98 -21.45
N THR A 182 1.64 -2.94 -22.27
CA THR A 182 2.06 -1.57 -21.92
C THR A 182 0.98 -0.50 -22.05
N ASP A 183 -0.20 -0.80 -22.58
CA ASP A 183 -1.27 0.19 -22.70
C ASP A 183 -1.71 0.70 -21.33
N THR A 184 -2.13 1.96 -21.22
CA THR A 184 -2.55 2.53 -19.92
C THR A 184 -3.89 1.98 -19.44
N THR A 185 -4.75 1.51 -20.35
CA THR A 185 -6.15 1.14 -20.06
C THR A 185 -6.42 -0.35 -20.25
N ASN A 186 -5.94 -0.92 -21.35
CA ASN A 186 -6.23 -2.29 -21.79
C ASN A 186 -5.01 -3.23 -21.68
N ASN A 187 -4.28 -3.16 -20.56
CA ASN A 187 -3.17 -4.06 -20.26
C ASN A 187 -3.53 -5.14 -19.21
N ALA A 188 -2.80 -6.25 -19.24
CA ALA A 188 -3.02 -7.39 -18.34
C ALA A 188 -2.70 -7.07 -16.87
N THR A 189 -1.70 -6.24 -16.60
CA THR A 189 -1.34 -5.85 -15.22
C THR A 189 -2.48 -5.11 -14.55
N LYS A 190 -3.07 -4.11 -15.21
CA LYS A 190 -4.25 -3.40 -14.72
C LYS A 190 -5.43 -4.35 -14.57
N ALA A 191 -5.65 -5.25 -15.53
CA ALA A 191 -6.75 -6.22 -15.45
C ALA A 191 -6.61 -7.17 -14.24
N ILE A 192 -5.39 -7.62 -13.93
CA ILE A 192 -5.07 -8.37 -12.71
C ILE A 192 -5.32 -7.52 -11.47
N LEU A 193 -4.81 -6.29 -11.43
CA LEU A 193 -5.02 -5.38 -10.29
C LEU A 193 -6.50 -5.10 -10.05
N ASP A 194 -7.30 -4.94 -11.11
CA ASP A 194 -8.75 -4.80 -11.01
C ASP A 194 -9.37 -6.02 -10.30
N VAL A 195 -8.91 -7.23 -10.61
CA VAL A 195 -9.36 -8.45 -9.91
C VAL A 195 -8.87 -8.50 -8.47
N LEU A 196 -7.60 -8.15 -8.21
CA LEU A 196 -7.01 -8.28 -6.88
C LEU A 196 -7.43 -7.17 -5.91
N LEU A 197 -7.85 -6.00 -6.40
CA LEU A 197 -8.12 -4.82 -5.58
C LEU A 197 -9.55 -4.32 -5.67
N ASN A 198 -10.32 -4.77 -6.66
CA ASN A 198 -11.72 -4.37 -6.83
C ASN A 198 -12.69 -5.56 -6.86
N THR A 199 -12.22 -6.82 -6.79
CA THR A 199 -13.09 -7.99 -6.60
C THR A 199 -13.11 -8.41 -5.13
N ASP A 200 -14.31 -8.57 -4.60
CA ASP A 200 -14.55 -9.00 -3.23
C ASP A 200 -14.58 -10.53 -3.15
N SER A 201 -13.85 -11.11 -2.20
CA SER A 201 -13.79 -12.57 -1.99
C SER A 201 -14.85 -13.10 -1.03
N TYR A 202 -15.47 -12.21 -0.22
CA TYR A 202 -16.42 -12.57 0.82
C TYR A 202 -17.60 -11.61 0.84
N GLY A 203 -18.73 -12.03 0.31
CA GLY A 203 -19.98 -11.52 0.85
C GLY A 203 -21.20 -12.25 0.34
N VAL A 204 -22.35 -11.79 0.81
CA VAL A 204 -23.65 -12.39 0.57
C VAL A 204 -24.62 -11.32 0.11
N THR A 205 -25.73 -11.72 -0.50
CA THR A 205 -26.88 -10.82 -0.70
C THR A 205 -27.67 -10.77 0.60
N TRP A 206 -27.96 -9.57 1.11
CA TRP A 206 -28.73 -9.42 2.35
C TRP A 206 -30.23 -9.26 2.07
N VAL A 207 -31.02 -9.93 2.88
CA VAL A 207 -32.48 -9.81 2.95
C VAL A 207 -32.82 -9.05 4.24
N THR A 208 -33.53 -7.94 4.08
CA THR A 208 -33.87 -7.08 5.23
C THR A 208 -34.85 -7.76 6.18
N ALA A 209 -34.79 -7.44 7.47
CA ALA A 209 -35.74 -7.93 8.47
C ALA A 209 -37.20 -7.69 8.05
N GLN A 210 -37.49 -6.56 7.42
CA GLN A 210 -38.83 -6.26 6.91
C GLN A 210 -39.24 -7.19 5.76
N THR A 211 -38.32 -7.51 4.85
CA THR A 211 -38.58 -8.48 3.79
C THR A 211 -38.84 -9.87 4.39
N VAL A 212 -38.08 -10.27 5.40
CA VAL A 212 -38.31 -11.54 6.11
C VAL A 212 -39.67 -11.56 6.82
N LYS A 213 -40.10 -10.45 7.45
CA LYS A 213 -41.47 -10.33 8.02
C LYS A 213 -42.55 -10.51 6.97
N ASN A 214 -42.35 -9.96 5.77
CA ASN A 214 -43.28 -10.13 4.65
C ASN A 214 -43.32 -11.61 4.18
N LYS A 215 -42.17 -12.29 4.12
CA LYS A 215 -42.09 -13.73 3.79
C LYS A 215 -42.83 -14.57 4.84
N LEU A 216 -42.62 -14.31 6.13
CA LEU A 216 -43.33 -14.97 7.23
C LEU A 216 -44.84 -14.78 7.10
N SER A 217 -45.29 -13.55 6.87
CA SER A 217 -46.72 -13.23 6.75
C SER A 217 -47.38 -14.00 5.61
N LYS A 218 -46.74 -14.04 4.43
CA LYS A 218 -47.23 -14.81 3.26
C LYS A 218 -47.36 -16.30 3.57
N LEU A 219 -46.39 -16.91 4.26
CA LEU A 219 -46.43 -18.33 4.63
C LEU A 219 -47.51 -18.62 5.69
N LEU A 220 -47.68 -17.72 6.66
CA LEU A 220 -48.72 -17.85 7.70
C LEU A 220 -50.14 -17.70 7.14
N GLU A 221 -50.35 -16.80 6.17
CA GLU A 221 -51.64 -16.60 5.49
C GLU A 221 -52.16 -17.88 4.81
N VAL A 222 -51.25 -18.69 4.27
CA VAL A 222 -51.58 -19.94 3.56
C VAL A 222 -51.31 -21.20 4.36
N ILE A 223 -50.97 -21.10 5.66
CA ILE A 223 -50.47 -22.23 6.46
C ILE A 223 -51.45 -23.41 6.58
N ASN A 224 -52.75 -23.15 6.43
CA ASN A 224 -53.81 -24.17 6.52
C ASN A 224 -54.18 -24.79 5.16
N ASP A 225 -53.56 -24.36 4.05
CA ASP A 225 -53.79 -24.86 2.69
C ASP A 225 -52.48 -25.48 2.17
N ASP A 226 -52.40 -26.82 2.12
CA ASP A 226 -51.17 -27.53 1.73
C ASP A 226 -50.70 -27.18 0.31
N ALA A 227 -51.62 -27.06 -0.64
CA ALA A 227 -51.31 -26.76 -2.03
C ALA A 227 -50.78 -25.34 -2.20
N LYS A 228 -51.44 -24.35 -1.57
CA LYS A 228 -50.97 -22.95 -1.62
C LYS A 228 -49.68 -22.76 -0.85
N PHE A 229 -49.53 -23.38 0.32
CA PHE A 229 -48.28 -23.30 1.07
C PHE A 229 -47.12 -23.89 0.28
N SER A 230 -47.30 -25.08 -0.31
CA SER A 230 -46.29 -25.70 -1.17
C SER A 230 -45.90 -24.77 -2.32
N SER A 231 -46.87 -24.17 -3.02
CA SER A 231 -46.57 -23.22 -4.10
C SER A 231 -45.77 -21.99 -3.63
N VAL A 232 -46.08 -21.43 -2.45
CA VAL A 232 -45.36 -20.26 -1.92
C VAL A 232 -43.95 -20.64 -1.44
N TYR A 233 -43.80 -21.82 -0.81
CA TYR A 233 -42.50 -22.32 -0.36
C TYR A 233 -41.58 -22.68 -1.52
N GLU A 234 -42.08 -23.37 -2.55
CA GLU A 234 -41.29 -23.74 -3.73
C GLU A 234 -40.83 -22.53 -4.54
N ALA A 235 -41.58 -21.42 -4.51
CA ALA A 235 -41.18 -20.17 -5.14
C ALA A 235 -40.00 -19.48 -4.44
N ASP A 236 -39.76 -19.78 -3.15
CA ASP A 236 -38.65 -19.24 -2.36
C ASP A 236 -38.25 -20.22 -1.25
N LYS A 237 -37.50 -21.26 -1.63
CA LYS A 237 -37.06 -22.33 -0.72
C LYS A 237 -36.24 -21.82 0.47
N ASN A 238 -35.60 -20.66 0.33
CA ASN A 238 -34.76 -20.06 1.36
C ASN A 238 -35.58 -19.28 2.40
N ALA A 239 -36.86 -19.02 2.17
CA ALA A 239 -37.69 -18.22 3.09
C ALA A 239 -37.72 -18.79 4.51
N VAL A 240 -37.80 -20.12 4.69
CA VAL A 240 -37.88 -20.75 6.01
C VAL A 240 -36.59 -20.60 6.79
N SER A 241 -35.43 -20.85 6.18
CA SER A 241 -34.14 -20.67 6.87
C SER A 241 -33.87 -19.19 7.20
N GLN A 242 -34.25 -18.27 6.31
CA GLN A 242 -34.16 -16.83 6.56
C GLN A 242 -35.03 -16.40 7.74
N ILE A 243 -36.28 -16.88 7.83
CA ILE A 243 -37.19 -16.62 8.96
C ILE A 243 -36.58 -17.16 10.26
N ILE A 244 -36.02 -18.38 10.25
CA ILE A 244 -35.39 -18.96 11.43
C ILE A 244 -34.19 -18.13 11.87
N ASN A 245 -33.29 -17.81 10.94
CA ASN A 245 -32.05 -17.10 11.21
C ASN A 245 -32.29 -15.67 11.69
N ALA A 246 -33.31 -15.00 11.17
CA ALA A 246 -33.60 -13.60 11.49
C ALA A 246 -34.15 -13.38 12.91
N GLN A 247 -34.36 -14.47 13.67
CA GLN A 247 -34.73 -14.41 15.09
C GLN A 247 -33.56 -14.19 16.03
N THR A 248 -32.31 -14.29 15.56
CA THR A 248 -31.11 -14.16 16.38
C THR A 248 -30.08 -13.28 15.71
N MET A 249 -29.56 -12.32 16.46
CA MET A 249 -28.41 -11.51 16.06
C MET A 249 -27.09 -12.30 16.06
N ASP A 250 -27.03 -13.46 16.70
CA ASP A 250 -25.84 -14.32 16.69
C ASP A 250 -25.81 -15.20 15.45
N SER A 251 -25.01 -14.80 14.46
CA SER A 251 -24.82 -15.53 13.19
C SER A 251 -24.16 -16.89 13.34
N LYS A 252 -23.57 -17.22 14.50
CA LYS A 252 -23.09 -18.59 14.77
C LYS A 252 -24.24 -19.60 14.85
N ASN A 253 -25.46 -19.13 15.14
CA ASN A 253 -26.66 -19.96 15.23
C ASN A 253 -27.44 -20.01 13.91
N TRP A 254 -26.98 -19.31 12.86
CA TRP A 254 -27.65 -19.33 11.57
C TRP A 254 -27.44 -20.65 10.85
N LYS A 255 -28.51 -21.14 10.23
CA LYS A 255 -28.58 -22.43 9.55
C LYS A 255 -28.66 -22.22 8.05
N ALA A 256 -27.99 -23.11 7.31
CA ALA A 256 -28.09 -23.16 5.87
C ALA A 256 -29.53 -23.45 5.43
N PRO A 257 -29.92 -23.02 4.21
CA PRO A 257 -31.14 -23.53 3.60
C PRO A 257 -31.15 -25.06 3.63
N ALA A 258 -32.23 -25.64 4.14
CA ALA A 258 -32.49 -27.07 4.11
C ALA A 258 -33.67 -27.32 3.18
N ASP A 259 -33.58 -28.38 2.37
CA ASP A 259 -34.72 -28.85 1.57
C ASP A 259 -35.68 -29.56 2.53
N LEU A 260 -36.63 -28.81 3.08
CA LEU A 260 -37.62 -29.30 4.02
C LEU A 260 -38.83 -29.78 3.23
N ASP A 261 -39.43 -30.89 3.65
CA ASP A 261 -40.78 -31.19 3.17
C ASP A 261 -41.78 -30.14 3.68
N VAL A 262 -42.94 -30.08 3.03
CA VAL A 262 -43.99 -29.09 3.34
C VAL A 262 -44.44 -29.16 4.80
N ALA A 263 -44.49 -30.34 5.40
CA ALA A 263 -44.92 -30.51 6.79
C ALA A 263 -43.89 -29.95 7.78
N ALA A 264 -42.60 -30.22 7.55
CA ALA A 264 -41.49 -29.69 8.32
C ALA A 264 -41.36 -28.17 8.16
N ALA A 265 -41.51 -27.65 6.93
CA ALA A 265 -41.52 -26.22 6.66
C ALA A 265 -42.66 -25.50 7.40
N LYS A 266 -43.88 -26.06 7.39
CA LYS A 266 -45.02 -25.53 8.17
C LYS A 266 -44.73 -25.53 9.67
N ALA A 267 -44.22 -26.64 10.20
CA ALA A 267 -43.89 -26.76 11.61
C ALA A 267 -42.85 -25.72 12.06
N ALA A 268 -41.86 -25.44 11.20
CA ALA A 268 -40.80 -24.48 11.49
C ALA A 268 -41.29 -23.03 11.62
N VAL A 269 -42.30 -22.61 10.85
CA VAL A 269 -42.77 -21.22 10.83
C VAL A 269 -44.02 -20.95 11.67
N ARG A 270 -44.83 -21.98 11.97
CA ARG A 270 -46.17 -21.84 12.59
C ARG A 270 -46.22 -21.01 13.88
N ASN A 271 -45.17 -21.06 14.69
CA ASN A 271 -45.13 -20.41 16.02
C ASN A 271 -44.21 -19.18 16.06
N ILE A 272 -43.75 -18.71 14.90
CA ILE A 272 -42.90 -17.52 14.78
C ILE A 272 -43.82 -16.33 14.54
N THR A 273 -43.60 -15.27 15.31
CA THR A 273 -44.34 -14.01 15.22
C THR A 273 -43.43 -12.92 14.64
N SER A 274 -44.01 -11.93 13.97
CA SER A 274 -43.24 -10.89 13.26
C SER A 274 -42.35 -10.04 14.17
N ASP A 275 -42.66 -9.91 15.46
CA ASP A 275 -41.83 -9.24 16.47
C ASP A 275 -40.54 -10.00 16.78
N LYS A 276 -40.51 -11.32 16.56
CA LYS A 276 -39.29 -12.13 16.71
C LYS A 276 -38.30 -11.93 15.57
N ILE A 277 -38.70 -11.34 14.45
CA ILE A 277 -37.81 -11.06 13.33
C ILE A 277 -37.10 -9.72 13.60
N ILE A 278 -35.85 -9.81 14.06
CA ILE A 278 -35.10 -8.69 14.63
C ILE A 278 -33.89 -8.25 13.81
N CYS A 279 -33.43 -9.06 12.85
CA CYS A 279 -32.23 -8.75 12.09
C CYS A 279 -32.32 -9.08 10.60
N ASP A 280 -31.41 -8.50 9.83
CA ASP A 280 -31.19 -8.89 8.45
C ASP A 280 -30.44 -10.22 8.40
N VAL A 281 -30.67 -10.98 7.33
CA VAL A 281 -30.02 -12.27 7.10
C VAL A 281 -29.58 -12.39 5.64
N PRO A 282 -28.59 -13.23 5.33
CA PRO A 282 -28.22 -13.54 3.96
C PRO A 282 -29.38 -14.22 3.22
N GLU A 283 -29.46 -14.00 1.92
CA GLU A 283 -30.34 -14.75 1.02
C GLU A 283 -30.02 -16.24 1.08
N ASP A 284 -28.74 -16.57 1.06
CA ASP A 284 -28.19 -17.91 1.31
C ASP A 284 -26.81 -17.76 1.97
N ILE A 285 -26.61 -18.43 3.12
CA ILE A 285 -25.34 -18.37 3.86
C ILE A 285 -24.21 -19.18 3.21
N ASN A 286 -24.55 -20.06 2.26
CA ASN A 286 -23.58 -20.86 1.50
C ASN A 286 -23.17 -20.19 0.19
N GLN A 287 -23.99 -19.27 -0.34
CA GLN A 287 -23.71 -18.56 -1.58
C GLN A 287 -22.94 -17.27 -1.31
N TRP A 288 -21.64 -17.38 -1.55
CA TRP A 288 -20.73 -16.25 -1.52
C TRP A 288 -20.71 -15.59 -2.89
N VAL A 289 -21.05 -14.30 -2.95
CA VAL A 289 -21.17 -13.52 -4.19
C VAL A 289 -19.90 -12.70 -4.39
N ALA A 290 -19.28 -12.80 -5.57
CA ALA A 290 -18.04 -12.09 -5.92
C ALA A 290 -18.25 -10.66 -6.46
N THR A 291 -19.50 -10.18 -6.54
CA THR A 291 -19.84 -8.86 -7.11
C THR A 291 -20.09 -7.80 -6.03
N SER A 292 -19.80 -6.54 -6.39
CA SER A 292 -19.86 -5.34 -5.55
C SER A 292 -21.25 -5.14 -4.94
N SER A 293 -21.41 -5.41 -3.66
CA SER A 293 -22.64 -5.06 -2.93
C SER A 293 -22.39 -3.85 -2.04
N ASN A 294 -23.34 -2.92 -2.00
CA ASN A 294 -23.28 -1.72 -1.14
C ASN A 294 -23.16 -2.03 0.37
N THR A 295 -23.45 -3.27 0.78
CA THR A 295 -23.37 -3.72 2.19
C THR A 295 -21.95 -4.06 2.67
N ARG A 296 -20.94 -3.96 1.79
CA ARG A 296 -19.56 -4.42 2.03
C ARG A 296 -18.51 -3.32 1.91
N SER A 297 -18.92 -2.06 1.69
CA SER A 297 -17.96 -0.98 1.47
C SER A 297 -16.95 -0.91 2.62
N GLY A 298 -15.66 -1.08 2.27
CA GLY A 298 -14.53 -1.08 3.20
C GLY A 298 -14.34 -2.33 4.09
N MET A 299 -14.97 -3.46 3.76
CA MET A 299 -14.45 -4.78 4.13
C MET A 299 -13.38 -5.20 3.12
N LEU A 300 -12.22 -5.64 3.60
CA LEU A 300 -11.12 -6.06 2.73
C LEU A 300 -11.24 -7.53 2.31
N SER A 301 -11.03 -7.81 1.03
CA SER A 301 -10.76 -9.16 0.51
C SER A 301 -9.38 -9.65 0.94
N ASN A 302 -9.11 -10.95 0.81
CA ASN A 302 -7.80 -11.50 1.22
C ASN A 302 -6.66 -10.96 0.35
N SER A 303 -6.88 -10.76 -0.95
CA SER A 303 -5.91 -10.10 -1.81
C SER A 303 -5.70 -8.63 -1.43
N GLN A 304 -6.78 -7.87 -1.19
CA GLN A 304 -6.66 -6.47 -0.74
C GLN A 304 -5.85 -6.40 0.56
N LEU A 305 -6.10 -7.30 1.51
CA LEU A 305 -5.34 -7.40 2.75
C LEU A 305 -3.86 -7.68 2.47
N PHE A 306 -3.54 -8.64 1.59
CA PHE A 306 -2.16 -8.93 1.20
C PHE A 306 -1.44 -7.69 0.66
N PHE A 307 -2.04 -6.97 -0.29
CA PHE A 307 -1.43 -5.78 -0.88
C PHE A 307 -1.37 -4.62 0.11
N LEU A 308 -2.36 -4.49 0.98
CA LEU A 308 -2.38 -3.49 2.02
C LEU A 308 -1.26 -3.71 3.04
N GLU A 309 -1.03 -4.96 3.47
CA GLU A 309 0.10 -5.31 4.34
C GLU A 309 1.43 -4.96 3.68
N LYS A 310 1.57 -5.18 2.36
CA LYS A 310 2.75 -4.77 1.60
C LYS A 310 2.90 -3.26 1.49
N TYR A 311 1.81 -2.54 1.22
CA TYR A 311 1.82 -1.07 1.27
C TYR A 311 2.25 -0.57 2.64
N PHE A 312 1.71 -1.13 3.71
CA PHE A 312 2.00 -0.77 5.09
C PHE A 312 3.47 -1.02 5.45
N GLU A 313 4.02 -2.18 5.06
CA GLU A 313 5.43 -2.55 5.22
C GLU A 313 6.36 -1.58 4.46
N ILE A 314 6.04 -1.23 3.21
CA ILE A 314 6.92 -0.46 2.32
C ILE A 314 6.85 1.04 2.57
N LYS A 315 5.64 1.57 2.83
CA LYS A 315 5.41 3.01 2.96
C LYS A 315 5.50 3.51 4.39
N ALA A 316 5.45 2.61 5.37
CA ALA A 316 5.44 2.94 6.79
C ALA A 316 4.48 4.11 7.11
N PRO A 317 3.21 4.04 6.66
CA PRO A 317 2.31 5.20 6.69
C PRO A 317 1.91 5.56 8.12
N LEU A 318 1.73 6.86 8.37
CA LEU A 318 1.22 7.40 9.63
C LEU A 318 0.04 8.34 9.36
N ALA A 319 -1.05 8.15 10.09
CA ALA A 319 -2.11 9.14 10.17
C ALA A 319 -1.68 10.27 11.10
N ILE A 320 -1.85 11.51 10.65
CA ILE A 320 -1.58 12.69 11.47
C ILE A 320 -2.68 13.74 11.33
N SER A 321 -2.84 14.52 12.38
CA SER A 321 -3.57 15.77 12.40
C SER A 321 -2.70 16.84 13.02
N GLU A 322 -2.89 18.10 12.65
CA GLU A 322 -1.98 19.18 13.02
C GLU A 322 -2.74 20.45 13.38
N ILE A 323 -2.36 21.11 14.47
CA ILE A 323 -2.74 22.50 14.76
C ILE A 323 -1.55 23.39 14.38
N THR A 324 -1.79 24.31 13.45
CA THR A 324 -0.80 25.33 13.05
C THR A 324 -1.21 26.68 13.63
N ILE A 325 -0.27 27.33 14.32
CA ILE A 325 -0.43 28.67 14.88
C ILE A 325 0.55 29.59 14.14
N PRO A 326 0.06 30.54 13.33
CA PRO A 326 0.94 31.42 12.58
C PRO A 326 1.72 32.36 13.51
N PHE A 327 2.85 32.86 13.02
CA PHE A 327 3.54 33.97 13.67
C PHE A 327 2.61 35.18 13.82
N ALA A 328 2.81 35.95 14.88
CA ALA A 328 2.22 37.27 15.02
C ALA A 328 2.76 38.22 13.92
N THR A 329 2.08 39.34 13.68
CA THR A 329 2.17 40.23 12.49
C THR A 329 3.58 40.64 12.03
N ASN A 330 4.62 40.49 12.87
CA ASN A 330 6.00 40.86 12.57
C ASN A 330 7.01 39.71 12.63
N GLY A 331 6.60 38.49 13.01
CA GLY A 331 7.51 37.36 13.16
C GLY A 331 7.85 36.72 11.83
N LYS A 332 9.14 36.42 11.63
CA LYS A 332 9.65 35.70 10.47
C LYS A 332 10.63 34.63 10.91
N PHE A 333 10.44 33.42 10.41
CA PHE A 333 11.30 32.30 10.75
C PHE A 333 12.78 32.57 10.42
N GLU A 334 13.06 33.33 9.36
CA GLU A 334 14.42 33.68 8.92
C GLU A 334 15.16 34.64 9.85
N ASP A 335 14.44 35.40 10.69
CA ASP A 335 15.02 36.38 11.60
C ASP A 335 15.40 35.77 12.96
N GLY A 336 15.11 34.47 13.14
CA GLY A 336 15.19 33.76 14.41
C GLY A 336 13.82 33.60 15.05
N ILE A 337 13.76 32.85 16.16
CA ILE A 337 12.52 32.56 16.88
C ILE A 337 12.64 33.10 18.31
N SER A 338 11.69 33.92 18.71
CA SER A 338 11.63 34.59 20.00
C SER A 338 10.20 34.70 20.54
N TYR A 339 10.06 35.10 21.79
CA TYR A 339 8.75 35.38 22.40
C TYR A 339 7.92 36.40 21.62
N GLU A 340 8.56 37.45 21.09
CA GLU A 340 7.87 38.54 20.40
C GLU A 340 7.15 38.06 19.12
N ASP A 341 7.62 36.95 18.52
CA ASP A 341 7.01 36.36 17.33
C ASP A 341 5.66 35.68 17.62
N PHE A 342 5.35 35.43 18.89
CA PHE A 342 4.10 34.78 19.34
C PHE A 342 3.26 35.64 20.29
N LYS A 343 3.76 36.83 20.63
CA LYS A 343 3.14 37.74 21.61
C LYS A 343 1.80 38.28 21.15
N GLY A 344 1.76 38.84 19.93
CA GLY A 344 0.61 39.59 19.41
C GLY A 344 0.33 40.90 20.17
N ASP A 345 -0.72 41.60 19.76
CA ASP A 345 -1.11 42.85 20.42
C ASP A 345 -1.59 42.58 21.86
N PHE A 346 -1.06 43.33 22.83
CA PHE A 346 -1.39 43.21 24.26
C PHE A 346 -1.25 41.78 24.84
N ASP A 347 -0.32 41.00 24.28
CA ASP A 347 -0.05 39.60 24.62
C ASP A 347 -1.24 38.65 24.39
N VAL A 348 -2.24 39.04 23.59
CA VAL A 348 -3.46 38.25 23.38
C VAL A 348 -3.12 36.90 22.76
N THR A 349 -2.28 36.89 21.72
CA THR A 349 -1.84 35.66 21.03
C THR A 349 -1.12 34.74 22.00
N ALA A 350 -0.13 35.23 22.75
CA ALA A 350 0.63 34.41 23.69
C ALA A 350 -0.25 33.81 24.80
N LYS A 351 -1.20 34.57 25.35
CA LYS A 351 -2.19 34.07 26.32
C LYS A 351 -3.08 32.98 25.74
N ASP A 352 -3.45 33.08 24.46
CA ASP A 352 -4.29 32.08 23.82
C ASP A 352 -3.53 30.81 23.43
N ILE A 353 -2.24 30.94 23.05
CA ILE A 353 -1.34 29.80 22.88
C ILE A 353 -1.18 29.05 24.20
N ASP A 354 -0.88 29.76 25.29
CA ASP A 354 -0.73 29.16 26.62
C ASP A 354 -1.98 28.39 27.06
N LYS A 355 -3.17 29.00 26.95
CA LYS A 355 -4.44 28.30 27.23
C LYS A 355 -4.64 27.04 26.38
N LEU A 356 -4.25 27.06 25.10
CA LEU A 356 -4.33 25.90 24.23
C LEU A 356 -3.37 24.81 24.71
N LEU A 357 -2.13 25.15 25.02
CA LEU A 357 -1.11 24.21 25.49
C LEU A 357 -1.49 23.57 26.83
N VAL A 358 -2.04 24.35 27.77
CA VAL A 358 -2.56 23.83 29.05
C VAL A 358 -3.68 22.80 28.83
N LYS A 359 -4.61 23.06 27.90
CA LYS A 359 -5.66 22.09 27.54
C LYS A 359 -5.08 20.80 26.95
N LEU A 360 -3.95 20.91 26.27
CA LEU A 360 -3.25 19.79 25.64
C LEU A 360 -2.26 19.09 26.59
N THR A 361 -1.98 19.63 27.78
CA THR A 361 -1.12 19.03 28.81
C THR A 361 -1.80 19.00 30.20
N PRO A 362 -2.94 18.32 30.37
CA PRO A 362 -3.64 18.31 31.64
C PRO A 362 -2.79 17.68 32.76
N ASP A 363 -2.83 18.31 33.93
CA ASP A 363 -2.06 17.92 35.13
C ASP A 363 -2.57 16.63 35.81
N LYS A 364 -3.61 15.99 35.27
CA LYS A 364 -4.17 14.71 35.76
C LYS A 364 -4.52 13.79 34.58
N GLN A 365 -4.50 12.48 34.82
CA GLN A 365 -5.01 11.41 33.93
C GLN A 365 -6.53 11.52 33.71
N GLU A 366 -7.02 12.68 33.32
CA GLU A 366 -8.39 12.86 32.87
C GLU A 366 -8.40 12.67 31.33
N PRO A 367 -9.40 11.98 30.76
CA PRO A 367 -9.52 11.77 29.30
C PRO A 367 -9.72 13.07 28.47
N LEU A 368 -9.55 14.25 29.09
CA LEU A 368 -9.87 15.56 28.56
C LEU A 368 -8.97 15.99 27.39
N ALA A 369 -7.70 15.59 27.32
CA ALA A 369 -6.82 16.07 26.23
C ALA A 369 -7.07 15.36 24.89
N GLU A 370 -7.43 14.08 24.92
CA GLU A 370 -7.89 13.36 23.73
C GLU A 370 -9.32 13.78 23.35
N SER A 371 -10.18 14.01 24.36
CA SER A 371 -11.52 14.59 24.16
C SER A 371 -11.44 15.97 23.48
N PHE A 372 -10.56 16.87 23.97
CA PHE A 372 -10.41 18.21 23.38
C PHE A 372 -9.87 18.16 21.96
N TRP A 373 -8.85 17.34 21.70
CA TRP A 373 -8.29 17.20 20.35
C TRP A 373 -9.35 16.72 19.36
N ASN A 374 -10.09 15.67 19.73
CA ASN A 374 -11.17 15.14 18.91
C ASN A 374 -12.28 16.18 18.72
N GLU A 375 -12.69 16.90 19.77
CA GLU A 375 -13.66 17.99 19.65
C GLU A 375 -13.20 19.10 18.71
N ALA A 376 -11.93 19.50 18.78
CA ALA A 376 -11.34 20.51 17.89
C ALA A 376 -11.27 20.00 16.44
N ALA A 377 -10.89 18.74 16.23
CA ALA A 377 -10.83 18.12 14.90
C ALA A 377 -12.22 18.00 14.25
N ARG A 378 -13.26 17.80 15.05
CA ARG A 378 -14.66 17.80 14.60
C ARG A 378 -15.16 19.22 14.33
N ASN A 379 -14.86 20.15 15.22
CA ASN A 379 -15.32 21.53 15.16
C ASN A 379 -14.19 22.50 15.49
N SER A 380 -13.58 23.09 14.46
CA SER A 380 -12.46 24.01 14.59
C SER A 380 -12.78 25.26 15.40
N SER A 381 -14.06 25.64 15.56
CA SER A 381 -14.46 26.76 16.44
C SER A 381 -14.16 26.53 17.93
N LYS A 382 -13.79 25.31 18.32
CA LYS A 382 -13.30 24.98 19.66
C LYS A 382 -11.89 25.50 19.93
N LEU A 383 -11.13 25.81 18.87
CA LEU A 383 -9.83 26.45 18.99
C LEU A 383 -10.00 27.94 19.23
N ASN A 384 -9.32 28.44 20.25
CA ASN A 384 -9.19 29.88 20.50
C ASN A 384 -8.11 30.52 19.61
N ILE A 385 -7.17 29.73 19.09
CA ILE A 385 -6.10 30.17 18.20
C ILE A 385 -5.66 29.04 17.25
N GLY A 386 -5.16 29.44 16.08
CA GLY A 386 -4.61 28.53 15.07
C GLY A 386 -5.70 27.85 14.25
N SER A 387 -5.26 26.92 13.40
CA SER A 387 -6.14 26.09 12.57
C SER A 387 -5.77 24.63 12.72
N ILE A 388 -6.76 23.76 12.88
CA ILE A 388 -6.55 22.31 12.81
C ILE A 388 -6.71 21.82 11.38
N LYS A 389 -5.73 21.06 10.90
CA LYS A 389 -5.73 20.36 9.64
C LYS A 389 -5.86 18.85 9.91
N LYS A 390 -6.89 18.26 9.34
CA LYS A 390 -7.04 16.81 9.20
C LYS A 390 -6.50 16.45 7.82
N TYR A 391 -5.50 15.58 7.76
CA TYR A 391 -4.94 15.18 6.46
C TYR A 391 -5.79 14.06 5.85
N ASP A 392 -6.13 14.22 4.58
CA ASP A 392 -6.75 13.19 3.73
C ASP A 392 -5.70 12.20 3.20
N LYS A 393 -4.42 12.56 3.30
CA LYS A 393 -3.26 11.74 2.97
C LYS A 393 -2.61 11.18 4.23
N LEU A 394 -2.02 10.00 4.11
CA LEU A 394 -1.16 9.43 5.15
C LEU A 394 0.25 9.99 4.99
N LEU A 395 0.86 10.39 6.11
CA LEU A 395 2.25 10.79 6.16
C LEU A 395 3.12 9.58 5.78
N THR A 396 3.83 9.69 4.66
CA THR A 396 4.87 8.74 4.26
C THR A 396 6.15 9.49 3.95
N LEU A 397 7.32 8.85 4.07
CA LEU A 397 8.61 9.49 3.74
C LEU A 397 8.71 9.93 2.26
N GLN A 398 7.90 9.32 1.39
CA GLN A 398 7.88 9.63 -0.04
C GLN A 398 6.74 10.57 -0.46
N SER A 399 5.83 10.90 0.45
CA SER A 399 4.71 11.82 0.19
C SER A 399 5.19 13.25 -0.10
N THR A 400 4.45 13.97 -0.93
CA THR A 400 4.72 15.38 -1.26
C THR A 400 3.80 16.36 -0.54
N ASP A 401 2.73 15.87 0.08
CA ASP A 401 1.68 16.67 0.74
C ASP A 401 2.09 17.27 2.10
N PHE A 402 3.29 16.91 2.57
CA PHE A 402 3.82 17.28 3.87
C PHE A 402 5.19 17.94 3.73
N SER A 403 5.51 18.89 4.61
CA SER A 403 6.84 19.48 4.66
C SER A 403 7.89 18.44 5.04
N ASP A 404 9.11 18.61 4.56
CA ASP A 404 10.19 17.69 4.91
C ASP A 404 10.57 17.80 6.39
N SER A 405 10.44 18.98 7.02
CA SER A 405 10.60 19.14 8.47
C SER A 405 9.60 18.29 9.24
N LEU A 406 8.30 18.35 8.89
CA LEU A 406 7.23 17.58 9.53
C LEU A 406 7.51 16.08 9.45
N LYS A 407 7.87 15.58 8.25
CA LYS A 407 8.26 14.17 8.07
C LYS A 407 9.40 13.79 8.99
N ASN A 408 10.47 14.58 9.01
CA ASN A 408 11.65 14.27 9.83
C ASN A 408 11.34 14.31 11.32
N VAL A 409 10.55 15.26 11.82
CA VAL A 409 10.12 15.34 13.22
C VAL A 409 9.31 14.11 13.63
N VAL A 410 8.27 13.77 12.84
CA VAL A 410 7.38 12.65 13.17
C VAL A 410 8.10 11.31 13.10
N TYR A 411 8.87 11.06 12.03
CA TYR A 411 9.59 9.79 11.90
C TYR A 411 10.77 9.69 12.87
N ASP A 412 11.44 10.79 13.21
CA ASP A 412 12.46 10.76 14.26
C ASP A 412 11.85 10.39 15.61
N TYR A 413 10.68 10.92 15.97
CA TYR A 413 10.00 10.51 17.18
C TYR A 413 9.58 9.04 17.16
N VAL A 414 8.93 8.60 16.07
CA VAL A 414 8.39 7.23 15.96
C VAL A 414 9.50 6.19 15.99
N LEU A 415 10.62 6.44 15.27
CA LEU A 415 11.75 5.52 15.13
C LEU A 415 12.82 5.67 16.23
N GLY A 416 13.01 6.89 16.73
CA GLY A 416 14.12 7.28 17.61
C GLY A 416 13.81 7.30 19.10
N SER A 417 12.53 7.37 19.50
CA SER A 417 12.10 7.50 20.91
C SER A 417 12.57 6.41 21.87
N GLU A 418 12.96 5.23 21.36
CA GLU A 418 13.55 4.15 22.18
C GLU A 418 15.01 4.42 22.55
N TYR A 419 15.73 5.22 21.75
CA TYR A 419 17.15 5.49 21.90
C TYR A 419 17.41 6.84 22.56
N GLU A 420 16.58 7.82 22.23
CA GLU A 420 16.64 9.15 22.81
C GLU A 420 15.24 9.74 22.92
N LYS A 421 14.82 10.10 24.14
CA LYS A 421 13.51 10.68 24.35
C LYS A 421 13.59 12.20 24.10
N PRO A 422 12.75 12.75 23.22
CA PRO A 422 12.63 14.19 23.09
C PRO A 422 12.20 14.77 24.43
N GLU A 423 12.51 16.04 24.64
CA GLU A 423 12.10 16.72 25.87
C GLU A 423 10.57 16.70 26.04
N GLU A 424 10.13 16.42 27.26
CA GLU A 424 8.72 16.49 27.64
C GLU A 424 8.37 17.93 28.07
N LEU A 425 7.41 18.53 27.38
CA LEU A 425 6.93 19.88 27.59
C LEU A 425 5.65 19.86 28.43
N SER A 426 5.62 20.72 29.44
CA SER A 426 4.51 20.88 30.38
C SER A 426 4.22 22.36 30.58
N PHE A 427 2.94 22.67 30.72
CA PHE A 427 2.40 24.03 30.82
C PHE A 427 1.35 24.04 31.93
N ASP A 428 1.43 25.02 32.82
CA ASP A 428 0.53 25.13 33.98
C ASP A 428 -0.36 26.39 33.93
N GLY A 429 -0.13 27.25 32.94
CA GLY A 429 -0.92 28.45 32.68
C GLY A 429 -0.78 29.54 33.73
N LYS A 430 0.23 29.45 34.61
CA LYS A 430 0.47 30.48 35.64
C LYS A 430 1.26 31.67 35.11
N ASP A 431 2.13 31.43 34.14
CA ASP A 431 2.99 32.44 33.51
C ASP A 431 3.16 32.15 32.02
N PHE A 432 2.24 32.69 31.22
CA PHE A 432 2.23 32.50 29.77
C PHE A 432 3.52 33.00 29.10
N GLU A 433 4.15 34.06 29.61
CA GLU A 433 5.39 34.59 29.01
C GLU A 433 6.54 33.60 29.24
N ALA A 434 6.66 33.05 30.44
CA ALA A 434 7.65 32.02 30.75
C ALA A 434 7.44 30.75 29.90
N ASP A 435 6.18 30.33 29.71
CA ASP A 435 5.84 29.13 28.94
C ASP A 435 6.15 29.30 27.45
N ILE A 436 5.84 30.44 26.84
CA ILE A 436 6.22 30.71 25.45
C ILE A 436 7.75 30.85 25.31
N LYS A 437 8.44 31.55 26.22
CA LYS A 437 9.91 31.64 26.21
C LYS A 437 10.58 30.27 26.33
N LYS A 438 10.01 29.36 27.13
CA LYS A 438 10.47 27.98 27.26
C LYS A 438 10.42 27.27 25.90
N ILE A 439 9.35 27.43 25.14
CA ILE A 439 9.21 26.85 23.80
C ILE A 439 10.24 27.46 22.84
N THR A 440 10.28 28.78 22.73
CA THR A 440 11.15 29.45 21.75
C THR A 440 12.63 29.23 22.04
N ASN A 441 13.02 29.10 23.31
CA ASN A 441 14.41 28.81 23.67
C ASN A 441 14.80 27.34 23.48
N LYS A 442 13.88 26.40 23.67
CA LYS A 442 14.18 24.96 23.59
C LYS A 442 14.03 24.39 22.20
N LEU A 443 13.02 24.85 21.46
CA LEU A 443 12.71 24.38 20.12
C LEU A 443 13.34 25.28 19.04
N THR A 444 14.19 26.23 19.45
CA THR A 444 14.94 27.05 18.49
C THR A 444 15.80 26.18 17.60
N ARG A 445 15.80 26.53 16.31
CA ARG A 445 16.69 25.94 15.33
C ARG A 445 17.94 26.81 15.10
N ALA A 446 18.14 27.88 15.88
CA ALA A 446 19.34 28.69 15.77
C ALA A 446 20.58 27.88 16.20
N GLU A 447 21.60 27.78 15.33
CA GLU A 447 22.93 27.37 15.79
C GLU A 447 23.39 28.40 16.82
N SER A 448 23.88 27.96 17.99
CA SER A 448 24.40 28.87 19.01
C SER A 448 25.44 29.80 18.38
N VAL A 449 25.06 31.05 18.09
CA VAL A 449 25.95 32.04 17.48
C VAL A 449 26.89 32.55 18.55
N GLY A 450 28.00 31.83 18.71
CA GLY A 450 29.04 32.08 19.70
C GLY A 450 29.72 30.76 19.98
N SER A 451 31.04 30.70 19.79
CA SER A 451 31.83 29.50 20.12
C SER A 451 31.38 28.98 21.48
N PRO A 452 30.79 27.78 21.56
CA PRO A 452 30.52 27.20 22.85
C PRO A 452 31.90 27.00 23.49
N SER A 453 32.10 27.47 24.73
CA SER A 453 33.28 27.07 25.51
C SER A 453 33.45 25.55 25.40
N LEU A 454 34.68 25.03 25.46
CA LEU A 454 34.92 23.58 25.37
C LEU A 454 34.02 22.76 26.34
N GLU A 455 33.65 23.35 27.48
CA GLU A 455 32.73 22.79 28.47
C GLU A 455 31.27 22.71 27.99
N SER A 456 30.80 23.68 27.19
CA SER A 456 29.47 23.65 26.58
C SER A 456 29.40 22.77 25.32
N ARG A 457 30.52 22.53 24.62
CA ARG A 457 30.61 21.46 23.61
C ARG A 457 30.61 20.08 24.25
N ALA A 458 31.23 19.91 25.41
CA ALA A 458 31.15 18.67 26.19
C ALA A 458 29.73 18.44 26.76
N ALA A 459 29.01 19.51 27.13
CA ALA A 459 27.60 19.45 27.54
C ALA A 459 26.64 19.15 26.37
N ALA A 460 26.91 19.66 25.16
CA ALA A 460 26.14 19.37 23.94
C ALA A 460 26.51 18.02 23.28
N ALA A 461 27.67 17.45 23.61
CA ALA A 461 28.04 16.08 23.26
C ALA A 461 27.57 15.04 24.30
N SER A 462 27.09 15.49 25.47
CA SER A 462 26.55 14.64 26.54
C SER A 462 25.04 14.80 26.76
N LYS A 463 24.44 15.90 26.29
CA LYS A 463 23.02 15.94 25.89
C LYS A 463 22.96 15.33 24.50
N GLY A 464 22.10 14.35 24.28
CA GLY A 464 21.98 13.73 22.96
C GLY A 464 21.44 14.71 21.92
N ALA A 465 21.10 14.17 20.74
CA ALA A 465 20.82 14.86 19.49
C ALA A 465 20.23 16.28 19.65
N ASN A 466 20.65 17.21 18.79
CA ASN A 466 20.08 18.54 18.70
C ASN A 466 18.64 18.43 18.13
N VAL A 467 17.65 18.18 19.01
CA VAL A 467 16.25 17.97 18.63
C VAL A 467 15.48 19.29 18.78
N PHE A 468 14.93 19.82 17.68
CA PHE A 468 14.14 21.07 17.68
C PHE A 468 12.63 20.86 17.89
N TYR A 469 12.24 19.72 18.44
CA TYR A 469 10.85 19.40 18.77
C TYR A 469 10.75 18.81 20.17
N GLY A 470 9.58 18.94 20.79
CA GLY A 470 9.27 18.36 22.10
C GLY A 470 8.00 17.51 22.06
N THR A 471 7.80 16.72 23.11
CA THR A 471 6.57 15.94 23.32
C THR A 471 5.69 16.62 24.35
N LEU A 472 4.37 16.54 24.22
CA LEU A 472 3.45 17.11 25.21
C LEU A 472 3.28 16.14 26.40
N LYS A 473 3.48 16.65 27.62
CA LYS A 473 3.36 15.86 28.85
C LYS A 473 1.98 15.19 28.94
N ASN A 474 1.98 13.94 29.40
CA ASN A 474 0.79 13.09 29.52
C ASN A 474 0.05 12.85 28.19
N ASN A 475 0.65 13.18 27.04
CA ASN A 475 0.04 13.06 25.72
C ASN A 475 1.03 12.43 24.73
N PRO A 476 1.34 11.13 24.89
CA PRO A 476 2.20 10.42 23.95
C PRO A 476 1.64 10.54 22.52
N GLY A 477 2.52 10.68 21.53
CA GLY A 477 2.11 10.90 20.14
C GLY A 477 1.78 12.34 19.76
N LYS A 478 1.80 13.30 20.70
CA LYS A 478 1.67 14.74 20.40
C LYS A 478 3.01 15.46 20.46
N LEU A 479 3.39 16.07 19.34
CA LEU A 479 4.68 16.73 19.12
C LEU A 479 4.48 18.23 18.93
N LEU A 480 5.43 19.02 19.44
CA LEU A 480 5.49 20.46 19.25
C LEU A 480 6.79 20.84 18.56
N TYR A 481 6.74 21.61 17.48
CA TYR A 481 7.91 22.19 16.82
C TYR A 481 7.57 23.54 16.17
N ILE A 482 8.60 24.26 15.69
CA ILE A 482 8.45 25.55 15.00
C ILE A 482 9.09 25.44 13.61
N ASP A 483 8.38 25.90 12.58
CA ASP A 483 8.83 25.93 11.19
C ASP A 483 8.49 27.27 10.53
N THR A 484 8.68 27.35 9.21
CA THR A 484 8.59 28.58 8.42
C THR A 484 7.27 29.35 8.53
N ASP A 485 6.18 28.67 8.87
CA ASP A 485 4.82 29.21 8.96
C ASP A 485 4.29 29.34 10.38
N GLY A 486 5.09 28.99 11.40
CA GLY A 486 4.76 29.24 12.80
C GLY A 486 4.99 28.04 13.72
N MET A 487 4.15 27.92 14.73
CA MET A 487 4.19 26.83 15.71
C MET A 487 3.25 25.69 15.28
N HIS A 488 3.76 24.47 15.30
CA HIS A 488 3.07 23.26 14.86
C HIS A 488 2.90 22.30 16.03
N ILE A 489 1.66 21.91 16.29
CA ILE A 489 1.31 20.85 17.23
C ILE A 489 0.78 19.68 16.40
N VAL A 490 1.48 18.56 16.36
CA VAL A 490 1.12 17.40 15.55
C VAL A 490 0.66 16.27 16.45
N SER A 491 -0.48 15.67 16.14
CA SER A 491 -0.95 14.41 16.71
C SER A 491 -0.68 13.28 15.72
N ILE A 492 -0.01 12.23 16.19
CA ILE A 492 0.03 10.94 15.48
C ILE A 492 -1.25 10.20 15.83
N ASP A 493 -2.23 10.24 14.93
CA ASP A 493 -3.56 9.69 15.18
C ASP A 493 -3.47 8.17 15.30
N GLY A 494 -4.01 7.62 16.39
CA GLY A 494 -3.90 6.19 16.72
C GLY A 494 -2.53 5.78 17.28
N TYR A 495 -1.73 6.70 17.83
CA TYR A 495 -0.40 6.42 18.40
C TYR A 495 -0.39 5.26 19.41
N ASP A 496 -1.42 5.15 20.25
CA ASP A 496 -1.52 4.03 21.19
C ASP A 496 -1.65 2.68 20.48
N GLN A 497 -2.33 2.61 19.32
CA GLN A 497 -2.39 1.39 18.52
C GLN A 497 -1.08 1.09 17.78
N LEU A 498 -0.28 2.13 17.53
CA LEU A 498 1.06 2.04 16.93
C LEU A 498 2.11 1.50 17.92
N LYS A 499 2.05 1.92 19.19
CA LYS A 499 3.06 1.57 20.21
C LYS A 499 2.62 0.48 21.18
N ASN A 500 1.34 0.40 21.55
CA ASN A 500 0.85 -0.58 22.51
C ASN A 500 0.48 -1.90 21.82
N LYS A 501 1.09 -2.99 22.29
CA LYS A 501 0.76 -4.36 21.91
C LYS A 501 -0.53 -4.79 22.60
N THR A 502 -1.66 -4.19 22.26
CA THR A 502 -2.94 -4.63 22.82
C THR A 502 -3.32 -5.95 22.15
N GLU A 503 -3.42 -7.04 22.91
CA GLU A 503 -3.92 -8.29 22.34
C GLU A 503 -5.36 -8.10 21.83
N ASN A 504 -5.60 -8.49 20.59
CA ASN A 504 -6.92 -8.38 20.01
C ASN A 504 -7.88 -9.34 20.74
N LYS A 505 -8.81 -8.79 21.54
CA LYS A 505 -9.74 -9.56 22.38
C LYS A 505 -10.76 -10.38 21.57
N PHE A 506 -10.90 -10.12 20.27
CA PHE A 506 -11.92 -10.72 19.39
C PHE A 506 -11.33 -11.72 18.37
N LYS A 507 -10.34 -12.52 18.78
CA LYS A 507 -9.54 -13.37 17.88
C LYS A 507 -10.28 -14.44 17.04
N ASP A 508 -11.60 -14.64 17.20
CA ASP A 508 -12.33 -15.78 16.61
C ASP A 508 -13.72 -15.43 16.03
N LEU A 509 -13.87 -14.25 15.44
CA LEU A 509 -15.10 -13.91 14.71
C LEU A 509 -15.17 -14.67 13.38
N THR A 510 -16.30 -15.31 13.11
CA THR A 510 -16.53 -15.97 11.82
C THR A 510 -16.67 -14.92 10.71
N PRO A 511 -16.31 -15.23 9.44
CA PRO A 511 -16.50 -14.31 8.31
C PRO A 511 -17.93 -13.78 8.21
N LEU A 512 -18.92 -14.63 8.53
CA LEU A 512 -20.33 -14.28 8.53
C LEU A 512 -20.70 -13.28 9.63
N ALA A 513 -20.15 -13.43 10.84
CA ALA A 513 -20.35 -12.48 11.93
C ALA A 513 -19.73 -11.12 11.61
N GLN A 514 -18.56 -11.12 10.96
CA GLN A 514 -17.92 -9.89 10.51
C GLN A 514 -18.75 -9.17 9.45
N LEU A 515 -19.29 -9.89 8.45
CA LEU A 515 -20.15 -9.32 7.42
C LEU A 515 -21.45 -8.75 7.98
N GLN A 516 -22.04 -9.43 8.98
CA GLN A 516 -23.19 -8.91 9.69
C GLN A 516 -22.85 -7.59 10.39
N ALA A 517 -21.69 -7.51 11.06
CA ALA A 517 -21.24 -6.28 11.67
C ALA A 517 -21.01 -5.17 10.64
N PHE A 518 -20.45 -5.47 9.47
CA PHE A 518 -20.33 -4.51 8.35
C PHE A 518 -21.70 -4.02 7.87
N ASN A 519 -22.66 -4.94 7.66
CA ASN A 519 -24.01 -4.59 7.24
C ASN A 519 -24.70 -3.67 8.28
N ASP A 520 -24.54 -3.98 9.57
CA ASP A 520 -25.13 -3.18 10.64
C ASP A 520 -24.45 -1.81 10.77
N PHE A 521 -23.12 -1.73 10.61
CA PHE A 521 -22.38 -0.46 10.60
C PHE A 521 -22.86 0.48 9.48
N HIS A 522 -23.14 -0.05 8.29
CA HIS A 522 -23.58 0.77 7.15
C HIS A 522 -25.00 1.33 7.29
N LYS A 523 -25.82 0.79 8.19
CA LYS A 523 -27.15 1.31 8.50
C LYS A 523 -27.12 2.48 9.48
N LEU A 524 -26.01 2.68 10.17
CA LEU A 524 -25.85 3.78 11.12
C LEU A 524 -25.83 5.13 10.39
N SER A 525 -26.36 6.15 11.06
CA SER A 525 -26.10 7.54 10.67
C SER A 525 -24.62 7.88 10.83
N ASP A 526 -24.15 8.91 10.14
CA ASP A 526 -22.75 9.34 10.17
C ASP A 526 -22.25 9.66 11.60
N ASN A 527 -23.06 10.32 12.41
CA ASN A 527 -22.72 10.60 13.82
C ASN A 527 -22.60 9.32 14.66
N GLN A 528 -23.45 8.32 14.40
CA GLN A 528 -23.36 7.03 15.07
C GLN A 528 -22.12 6.26 14.62
N LYS A 529 -21.76 6.28 13.33
CA LYS A 529 -20.53 5.67 12.83
C LYS A 529 -19.30 6.24 13.54
N ILE A 530 -19.21 7.57 13.62
CA ILE A 530 -18.12 8.26 14.34
C ILE A 530 -18.09 7.84 15.82
N TYR A 531 -19.25 7.86 16.49
CA TYR A 531 -19.37 7.51 17.90
C TYR A 531 -18.88 6.09 18.20
N TYR A 532 -19.40 5.08 17.49
CA TYR A 532 -19.09 3.67 17.74
C TYR A 532 -17.70 3.23 17.23
N MET A 533 -17.02 4.05 16.44
CA MET A 533 -15.62 3.83 16.05
C MET A 533 -14.61 4.37 17.08
N GLN A 534 -15.04 5.27 17.97
CA GLN A 534 -14.15 5.97 18.90
C GLN A 534 -14.34 5.62 20.36
N HIS A 535 -15.50 5.05 20.72
CA HIS A 535 -15.79 4.69 22.11
C HIS A 535 -15.63 3.19 22.33
N ASP A 536 -14.78 2.84 23.29
CA ASP A 536 -14.68 1.47 23.79
C ASP A 536 -15.85 1.21 24.74
N THR A 537 -16.99 0.80 24.17
CA THR A 537 -18.13 0.40 24.99
C THR A 537 -17.89 -1.03 25.47
N GLU A 538 -17.70 -1.22 26.78
CA GLU A 538 -17.61 -2.56 27.36
C GLU A 538 -18.81 -3.43 26.95
N THR A 539 -18.49 -4.67 26.62
CA THR A 539 -19.38 -5.68 26.04
C THR A 539 -20.60 -5.97 26.90
N THR A 540 -21.78 -5.74 26.34
CA THR A 540 -22.97 -6.57 26.64
C THR A 540 -23.53 -7.09 25.34
N SER A 541 -23.87 -8.37 25.31
CA SER A 541 -24.40 -9.19 24.22
C SER A 541 -25.72 -8.69 23.57
N ASN A 542 -26.16 -7.48 23.90
CA ASN A 542 -27.30 -6.81 23.29
C ASN A 542 -26.82 -5.83 22.22
N SER A 543 -27.55 -5.78 21.11
CA SER A 543 -27.25 -5.09 19.85
C SER A 543 -26.98 -3.58 19.89
N GLU A 544 -26.95 -2.95 21.06
CA GLU A 544 -26.87 -1.48 21.22
C GLU A 544 -25.46 -0.96 21.57
N ASN A 545 -24.49 -1.82 21.88
CA ASN A 545 -23.11 -1.42 22.21
C ASN A 545 -22.07 -2.26 21.46
N ARG A 546 -21.80 -1.88 20.20
CA ARG A 546 -20.75 -2.52 19.37
C ARG A 546 -19.60 -1.55 19.15
N ASN A 547 -18.42 -1.85 19.71
CA ASN A 547 -17.19 -1.19 19.30
C ASN A 547 -16.74 -1.71 17.93
N TYR A 548 -17.09 -1.00 16.86
CA TYR A 548 -16.78 -1.42 15.49
C TYR A 548 -15.28 -1.38 15.18
N MET A 549 -14.48 -0.58 15.89
CA MET A 549 -13.02 -0.55 15.73
C MET A 549 -12.36 -1.91 16.01
N ASN A 550 -12.96 -2.69 16.92
CA ASN A 550 -12.46 -4.01 17.31
C ASN A 550 -13.12 -5.17 16.54
N ILE A 551 -14.34 -4.98 16.05
CA ILE A 551 -15.12 -6.02 15.34
C ILE A 551 -14.77 -6.06 13.84
N LEU A 552 -14.67 -4.90 13.19
CA LEU A 552 -14.42 -4.78 11.77
C LEU A 552 -12.95 -5.06 11.44
N ASN A 553 -12.72 -5.66 10.26
CA ASN A 553 -11.39 -6.07 9.77
C ASN A 553 -10.52 -6.81 10.84
N ASN A 554 -11.13 -7.69 11.64
CA ASN A 554 -10.45 -8.40 12.73
C ASN A 554 -9.32 -9.35 12.27
N SER A 555 -9.32 -9.76 11.00
CA SER A 555 -8.28 -10.56 10.39
C SER A 555 -6.94 -9.82 10.33
N ILE A 556 -6.97 -8.48 10.41
CA ILE A 556 -5.79 -7.64 10.50
C ILE A 556 -5.19 -7.76 11.91
N LYS A 557 -4.02 -8.41 11.96
CA LYS A 557 -3.29 -8.67 13.21
C LYS A 557 -2.63 -7.42 13.80
N ASN A 558 -2.16 -6.50 12.95
CA ASN A 558 -1.56 -5.26 13.40
C ASN A 558 -2.66 -4.25 13.77
N ASN A 559 -2.69 -3.82 15.04
CA ASN A 559 -3.75 -2.93 15.53
C ASN A 559 -3.72 -1.55 14.87
N TYR A 560 -2.54 -1.02 14.57
CA TYR A 560 -2.42 0.26 13.88
C TYR A 560 -2.92 0.17 12.44
N LEU A 561 -2.56 -0.89 11.71
CA LEU A 561 -3.10 -1.13 10.38
C LEU A 561 -4.62 -1.27 10.43
N ARG A 562 -5.16 -2.00 11.43
CA ARG A 562 -6.61 -2.11 11.63
C ARG A 562 -7.24 -0.76 11.93
N TYR A 563 -6.61 0.08 12.75
CA TYR A 563 -7.03 1.45 13.02
C TYR A 563 -7.10 2.28 11.74
N LEU A 564 -6.09 2.21 10.87
CA LEU A 564 -6.10 2.92 9.59
C LEU A 564 -7.21 2.42 8.66
N VAL A 565 -7.37 1.10 8.53
CA VAL A 565 -8.42 0.53 7.67
C VAL A 565 -9.81 0.89 8.17
N ASN A 566 -10.07 0.69 9.45
CA ASN A 566 -11.38 0.92 10.03
C ASN A 566 -11.72 2.42 9.96
N ASN A 567 -10.81 3.33 10.30
CA ASN A 567 -11.10 4.76 10.16
C ASN A 567 -11.29 5.22 8.71
N SER A 568 -10.78 4.49 7.71
CA SER A 568 -11.09 4.79 6.30
C SER A 568 -12.59 4.64 5.99
N LEU A 569 -13.34 3.86 6.77
CA LEU A 569 -14.80 3.72 6.64
C LEU A 569 -15.60 4.98 7.00
N ILE A 570 -14.99 5.89 7.77
CA ILE A 570 -15.59 7.18 8.13
C ILE A 570 -14.93 8.34 7.37
N SER A 571 -14.05 8.05 6.42
CA SER A 571 -13.52 9.05 5.49
C SER A 571 -14.66 9.69 4.70
N GLY A 572 -14.57 11.00 4.48
CA GLY A 572 -15.60 11.79 3.81
C GLY A 572 -16.77 12.23 4.69
N ILE A 573 -16.89 11.74 5.93
CA ILE A 573 -17.85 12.29 6.90
C ILE A 573 -17.29 13.60 7.45
N SER A 574 -18.03 14.70 7.30
CA SER A 574 -17.58 16.06 7.67
C SER A 574 -17.08 16.17 9.13
N ASP A 575 -17.83 15.57 10.05
CA ASP A 575 -17.55 15.59 11.49
C ASP A 575 -16.63 14.43 11.95
N ALA A 576 -15.99 13.68 11.04
CA ALA A 576 -14.98 12.71 11.45
C ALA A 576 -13.70 13.43 11.91
N PRO A 577 -13.04 13.00 13.01
CA PRO A 577 -11.79 13.62 13.47
C PRO A 577 -10.58 13.25 12.58
N VAL A 578 -10.73 12.29 11.67
CA VAL A 578 -9.74 11.89 10.68
C VAL A 578 -10.38 11.85 9.30
N SER A 579 -9.59 12.05 8.25
CA SER A 579 -10.09 12.17 6.85
C SER A 579 -9.41 11.25 5.85
N PHE A 580 -8.37 10.52 6.24
CA PHE A 580 -7.61 9.67 5.32
C PHE A 580 -8.38 8.43 4.86
N ASP A 581 -7.96 7.85 3.72
CA ASP A 581 -8.45 6.57 3.21
C ASP A 581 -7.28 5.70 2.74
N ILE A 582 -6.89 4.71 3.55
CA ILE A 582 -5.74 3.85 3.26
C ILE A 582 -5.96 2.94 2.05
N VAL A 583 -7.22 2.60 1.72
CA VAL A 583 -7.52 1.75 0.56
C VAL A 583 -7.33 2.54 -0.72
N ASN A 584 -7.73 3.82 -0.72
CA ASN A 584 -7.44 4.72 -1.83
C ASN A 584 -5.95 5.04 -1.95
N GLU A 585 -5.22 5.17 -0.83
CA GLU A 585 -3.76 5.28 -0.84
C GLU A 585 -3.08 4.02 -1.44
N LEU A 586 -3.56 2.83 -1.06
CA LEU A 586 -3.12 1.56 -1.63
C LEU A 586 -3.33 1.54 -3.16
N LYS A 587 -4.55 1.86 -3.62
CA LYS A 587 -4.89 1.91 -5.05
C LYS A 587 -4.04 2.93 -5.82
N SER A 588 -3.71 4.04 -5.18
CA SER A 588 -2.81 5.06 -5.75
C SER A 588 -1.36 4.58 -5.82
N TRP A 589 -0.91 3.74 -4.88
CA TRP A 589 0.44 3.17 -4.90
C TRP A 589 0.61 2.10 -5.99
N VAL A 590 -0.41 1.28 -6.20
CA VAL A 590 -0.44 0.18 -7.19
C VAL A 590 -1.04 0.62 -8.54
N SER A 591 -0.73 1.83 -8.97
CA SER A 591 -1.20 2.35 -10.27
C SER A 591 -0.21 2.03 -11.39
N VAL A 592 -0.72 1.65 -12.56
CA VAL A 592 0.06 1.58 -13.79
C VAL A 592 0.32 3.00 -14.29
N THR A 593 1.43 3.60 -13.86
CA THR A 593 1.96 4.84 -14.43
C THR A 593 3.18 4.53 -15.29
N SER A 594 3.87 5.52 -15.84
CA SER A 594 5.10 5.30 -16.60
C SER A 594 6.23 4.78 -15.70
N ALA A 595 6.98 3.77 -16.18
CA ALA A 595 8.14 3.11 -15.56
C ALA A 595 8.96 4.00 -14.60
N THR A 596 8.81 3.79 -13.30
CA THR A 596 9.67 4.34 -12.24
C THR A 596 10.11 3.23 -11.29
N ASP A 597 11.19 3.42 -10.52
CA ASP A 597 11.66 2.47 -9.47
C ASP A 597 10.56 2.08 -8.48
N LYS A 598 9.56 2.95 -8.31
CA LYS A 598 8.37 2.72 -7.48
C LYS A 598 7.49 1.59 -7.99
N GLU A 599 7.53 1.28 -9.29
CA GLU A 599 6.71 0.25 -9.93
C GLU A 599 7.28 -1.16 -9.72
N THR A 600 8.60 -1.28 -9.64
CA THR A 600 9.28 -2.54 -9.32
C THR A 600 8.75 -3.16 -8.02
N PHE A 601 8.49 -2.33 -7.00
CA PHE A 601 8.02 -2.83 -5.70
C PHE A 601 6.62 -3.45 -5.74
N TRP A 602 5.62 -2.73 -6.27
CA TRP A 602 4.26 -3.28 -6.28
C TRP A 602 4.07 -4.36 -7.35
N MET A 603 4.79 -4.30 -8.48
CA MET A 603 4.76 -5.36 -9.48
C MET A 603 5.38 -6.66 -8.94
N THR A 604 6.43 -6.54 -8.13
CA THR A 604 6.98 -7.70 -7.40
C THR A 604 5.96 -8.24 -6.39
N ALA A 605 5.15 -7.40 -5.75
CA ALA A 605 4.07 -7.86 -4.87
C ALA A 605 2.99 -8.66 -5.62
N VAL A 606 2.70 -8.35 -6.89
CA VAL A 606 1.80 -9.17 -7.74
C VAL A 606 2.41 -10.55 -7.99
N PHE A 607 3.69 -10.61 -8.34
CA PHE A 607 4.42 -11.87 -8.50
C PHE A 607 4.39 -12.70 -7.21
N ASP A 608 4.68 -12.07 -6.07
CA ASP A 608 4.67 -12.71 -4.75
C ASP A 608 3.29 -13.22 -4.35
N TYR A 609 2.23 -12.45 -4.65
CA TYR A 609 0.85 -12.87 -4.40
C TYR A 609 0.56 -14.20 -5.11
N PHE A 610 0.80 -14.28 -6.43
CA PHE A 610 0.53 -15.49 -7.19
C PHE A 610 1.44 -16.65 -6.80
N LYS A 611 2.72 -16.39 -6.51
CA LYS A 611 3.64 -17.42 -5.98
C LYS A 611 3.12 -17.99 -4.66
N ASN A 612 2.68 -17.11 -3.75
CA ASN A 612 2.16 -17.48 -2.43
C ASN A 612 0.88 -18.32 -2.54
N VAL A 613 -0.10 -17.91 -3.35
CA VAL A 613 -1.39 -18.62 -3.46
C VAL A 613 -1.36 -19.84 -4.38
N THR A 614 -0.23 -20.19 -5.01
CA THR A 614 -0.11 -21.37 -5.90
C THR A 614 0.89 -22.43 -5.44
N THR A 615 1.70 -22.16 -4.41
CA THR A 615 2.76 -23.07 -3.97
C THR A 615 2.41 -23.72 -2.64
N LYS A 616 2.19 -25.05 -2.63
CA LYS A 616 2.07 -25.86 -1.40
C LYS A 616 3.45 -26.23 -0.86
N THR A 617 4.20 -25.29 -0.29
CA THR A 617 5.36 -25.66 0.54
C THR A 617 5.06 -25.27 1.98
N LYS A 618 5.18 -26.24 2.90
CA LYS A 618 5.03 -26.03 4.36
C LYS A 618 6.12 -25.12 4.95
N GLU A 619 7.05 -24.67 4.12
CA GLU A 619 8.07 -23.69 4.46
C GLU A 619 8.05 -22.58 3.40
N ASP A 620 7.92 -21.34 3.88
CA ASP A 620 8.10 -20.10 3.14
C ASP A 620 9.57 -19.93 2.70
N SER A 621 10.12 -20.86 1.93
CA SER A 621 11.42 -20.64 1.31
C SER A 621 11.23 -19.57 0.22
N ASN A 622 11.54 -18.32 0.55
CA ASN A 622 11.78 -17.29 -0.46
C ASN A 622 13.15 -17.53 -1.12
N SER A 623 13.50 -18.77 -1.46
CA SER A 623 14.79 -19.09 -2.06
C SER A 623 14.86 -18.62 -3.51
N LEU A 624 16.07 -18.47 -4.05
CA LEU A 624 16.25 -18.15 -5.47
C LEU A 624 15.71 -19.29 -6.36
N GLU A 625 15.88 -20.53 -5.94
CA GLU A 625 15.39 -21.71 -6.65
C GLU A 625 13.85 -21.70 -6.79
N ASP A 626 13.14 -21.33 -5.73
CA ASP A 626 11.67 -21.22 -5.75
C ASP A 626 11.19 -20.13 -6.72
N VAL A 627 11.91 -19.00 -6.78
CA VAL A 627 11.64 -17.93 -7.76
C VAL A 627 11.87 -18.44 -9.18
N GLU A 628 12.96 -19.16 -9.43
CA GLU A 628 13.24 -19.75 -10.74
C GLU A 628 12.21 -20.79 -11.17
N ILE A 629 11.78 -21.68 -10.24
CA ILE A 629 10.77 -22.71 -10.52
C ILE A 629 9.44 -22.05 -10.89
N PHE A 630 9.01 -21.05 -10.14
CA PHE A 630 7.77 -20.34 -10.45
C PHE A 630 7.89 -19.56 -11.77
N LEU A 631 9.02 -18.89 -12.01
CA LEU A 631 9.31 -18.17 -13.26
C LEU A 631 9.19 -19.07 -14.50
N LYS A 632 9.75 -20.29 -14.46
CA LYS A 632 9.69 -21.29 -15.56
C LYS A 632 8.26 -21.75 -15.91
N LYS A 633 7.31 -21.57 -15.00
CA LYS A 633 5.90 -21.86 -15.28
C LYS A 633 5.25 -20.76 -16.10
N LEU A 634 5.72 -19.53 -15.98
CA LEU A 634 5.14 -18.34 -16.64
C LEU A 634 5.86 -17.97 -17.94
N VAL A 635 7.18 -18.12 -17.98
CA VAL A 635 8.02 -17.73 -19.11
C VAL A 635 8.92 -18.90 -19.49
N VAL A 636 9.04 -19.15 -20.80
CA VAL A 636 10.00 -20.11 -21.35
C VAL A 636 11.21 -19.33 -21.84
N PHE A 637 12.38 -19.68 -21.29
CA PHE A 637 13.68 -19.20 -21.75
C PHE A 637 14.37 -20.33 -22.50
N GLY A 638 14.66 -20.11 -23.79
CA GLY A 638 15.33 -21.11 -24.63
C GLY A 638 14.40 -22.23 -25.12
N GLU A 639 14.99 -23.26 -25.74
CA GLU A 639 14.27 -24.38 -26.37
C GLU A 639 14.74 -25.73 -25.81
N GLU A 640 13.87 -26.75 -25.76
CA GLU A 640 14.25 -28.09 -25.28
C GLU A 640 15.30 -28.78 -26.17
N ASN A 641 15.34 -28.45 -27.47
CA ASN A 641 16.29 -29.00 -28.45
C ASN A 641 16.94 -27.87 -29.26
N PRO A 642 17.85 -27.09 -28.65
CA PRO A 642 18.34 -25.88 -29.24
C PRO A 642 19.24 -26.20 -30.45
N THR A 643 18.93 -25.60 -31.59
CA THR A 643 19.78 -25.67 -32.78
C THR A 643 21.10 -24.92 -32.60
N ASN A 644 21.14 -23.92 -31.70
CA ASN A 644 22.34 -23.17 -31.31
C ASN A 644 22.55 -23.23 -29.79
N LYS A 645 23.66 -23.86 -29.37
CA LYS A 645 24.01 -24.01 -27.94
C LYS A 645 24.37 -22.69 -27.26
N GLU A 646 24.97 -21.75 -27.98
CA GLU A 646 25.35 -20.43 -27.43
C GLU A 646 24.11 -19.61 -27.06
N PHE A 647 23.06 -19.68 -27.89
CA PHE A 647 21.79 -18.98 -27.63
C PHE A 647 21.05 -19.57 -26.44
N GLU A 648 21.09 -20.89 -26.29
CA GLU A 648 20.53 -21.57 -25.11
C GLU A 648 21.25 -21.17 -23.82
N GLU A 649 22.58 -21.05 -23.83
CA GLU A 649 23.36 -20.60 -22.68
C GLU A 649 23.00 -19.16 -22.27
N ILE A 650 22.83 -18.26 -23.24
CA ILE A 650 22.41 -16.88 -22.99
C ILE A 650 20.98 -16.84 -22.43
N ALA A 651 20.04 -17.61 -23.00
CA ALA A 651 18.66 -17.67 -22.51
C ALA A 651 18.58 -18.18 -21.05
N LYS A 652 19.35 -19.22 -20.71
CA LYS A 652 19.45 -19.74 -19.33
C LYS A 652 20.09 -18.73 -18.39
N SER A 653 21.14 -18.03 -18.82
CA SER A 653 21.76 -16.94 -18.05
C SER A 653 20.76 -15.82 -17.77
N MET A 654 19.94 -15.46 -18.76
CA MET A 654 18.88 -14.47 -18.62
C MET A 654 17.84 -14.88 -17.58
N GLN A 655 17.38 -16.14 -17.60
CA GLN A 655 16.45 -16.65 -16.59
C GLN A 655 17.02 -16.49 -15.17
N GLY A 656 18.28 -16.91 -14.95
CA GLY A 656 18.95 -16.76 -13.67
C GLY A 656 19.11 -15.29 -13.25
N TRP A 657 19.41 -14.41 -14.20
CA TRP A 657 19.47 -12.97 -13.97
C TRP A 657 18.11 -12.40 -13.56
N VAL A 658 17.02 -12.73 -14.27
CA VAL A 658 15.66 -12.26 -13.95
C VAL A 658 15.25 -12.74 -12.56
N ALA A 659 15.44 -14.03 -12.26
CA ALA A 659 15.12 -14.58 -10.95
C ALA A 659 15.93 -13.90 -9.83
N SER A 660 17.22 -13.68 -10.05
CA SER A 660 18.10 -12.92 -9.14
C SER A 660 17.58 -11.50 -8.90
N LYS A 661 17.12 -10.81 -9.95
CA LYS A 661 16.60 -9.45 -9.83
C LYS A 661 15.25 -9.36 -9.14
N ILE A 662 14.34 -10.30 -9.40
CA ILE A 662 13.09 -10.44 -8.64
C ILE A 662 13.43 -10.67 -7.15
N LYS A 663 14.39 -11.54 -6.87
CA LYS A 663 14.82 -11.81 -5.51
C LYS A 663 15.40 -10.58 -4.81
N VAL A 664 16.20 -9.78 -5.51
CA VAL A 664 16.70 -8.50 -4.99
C VAL A 664 15.53 -7.53 -4.73
N ALA A 665 14.57 -7.43 -5.64
CA ALA A 665 13.38 -6.59 -5.44
C ALA A 665 12.56 -7.03 -4.20
N GLN A 666 12.35 -8.33 -4.01
CA GLN A 666 11.70 -8.90 -2.81
C GLN A 666 12.45 -8.54 -1.52
N ILE A 667 13.79 -8.55 -1.54
CA ILE A 667 14.57 -8.15 -0.37
C ILE A 667 14.47 -6.65 -0.15
N ASN A 668 14.56 -5.84 -1.21
CA ASN A 668 14.47 -4.39 -1.13
C ASN A 668 13.13 -3.92 -0.56
N ILE A 669 12.03 -4.63 -0.79
CA ILE A 669 10.72 -4.36 -0.17
C ILE A 669 10.84 -4.29 1.37
N SER A 670 11.55 -5.24 1.99
CA SER A 670 11.67 -5.35 3.46
C SER A 670 12.55 -4.25 4.09
N VAL A 671 13.40 -3.60 3.29
CA VAL A 671 14.30 -2.52 3.73
C VAL A 671 13.93 -1.16 3.14
N ALA A 672 12.89 -1.10 2.30
CA ALA A 672 12.48 0.10 1.58
C ALA A 672 12.22 1.31 2.50
N PRO A 673 11.56 1.19 3.67
CA PRO A 673 11.34 2.35 4.53
C PRO A 673 12.65 2.87 5.15
N GLN A 674 13.62 1.98 5.41
CA GLN A 674 14.94 2.34 5.96
C GLN A 674 15.73 3.19 4.96
N ILE A 675 15.74 2.74 3.70
CA ILE A 675 16.40 3.44 2.59
C ILE A 675 15.71 4.79 2.36
N ALA A 676 14.38 4.79 2.24
CA ALA A 676 13.60 6.00 2.03
C ALA A 676 13.83 7.03 3.15
N PHE A 677 13.88 6.60 4.41
CA PHE A 677 14.16 7.48 5.54
C PHE A 677 15.55 8.10 5.42
N SER A 678 16.58 7.26 5.26
CA SER A 678 17.98 7.70 5.18
C SER A 678 18.22 8.71 4.06
N GLU A 679 17.69 8.43 2.86
CA GLU A 679 17.82 9.32 1.69
C GLU A 679 17.11 10.65 1.91
N LYS A 680 15.86 10.61 2.40
CA LYS A 680 15.05 11.82 2.62
C LYS A 680 15.58 12.67 3.75
N HIS A 681 16.02 12.05 4.83
CA HIS A 681 16.69 12.72 5.93
C HIS A 681 17.97 13.40 5.46
N THR A 682 18.83 12.70 4.71
CA THR A 682 20.08 13.26 4.16
C THR A 682 19.80 14.44 3.21
N ALA A 683 18.80 14.30 2.34
CA ALA A 683 18.40 15.38 1.43
C ALA A 683 17.89 16.60 2.19
N TRP A 684 17.02 16.41 3.19
CA TRP A 684 16.51 17.48 4.04
C TRP A 684 17.63 18.18 4.82
N VAL A 685 18.55 17.43 5.44
CA VAL A 685 19.74 17.99 6.13
C VAL A 685 20.54 18.88 5.19
N LYS A 686 20.78 18.41 3.96
CA LYS A 686 21.50 19.18 2.94
C LYS A 686 20.75 20.47 2.58
N THR A 687 19.44 20.40 2.38
CA THR A 687 18.59 21.56 2.07
C THR A 687 18.67 22.60 3.20
N ILE A 688 18.46 22.19 4.46
CA ILE A 688 18.51 23.09 5.62
C ILE A 688 19.88 23.74 5.77
N LYS A 689 20.97 22.95 5.67
CA LYS A 689 22.35 23.48 5.76
C LYS A 689 22.71 24.41 4.58
N SER A 690 22.05 24.27 3.44
CA SER A 690 22.29 25.09 2.24
C SER A 690 21.50 26.41 2.18
N ASN A 691 20.47 26.59 3.02
CA ASN A 691 19.75 27.86 3.12
C ASN A 691 20.62 28.88 3.87
N THR A 692 21.09 29.90 3.15
CA THR A 692 22.30 30.71 3.46
C THR A 692 22.04 32.12 4.03
N THR A 693 20.87 32.45 4.55
CA THR A 693 20.69 33.76 5.22
C THR A 693 21.29 33.75 6.63
N THR A 694 22.02 34.81 6.97
CA THR A 694 22.47 35.13 8.33
C THR A 694 21.21 35.25 9.19
N ASN A 695 21.09 34.41 10.23
CA ASN A 695 19.93 34.26 11.15
C ASN A 695 18.91 33.16 10.80
N TYR A 696 19.00 32.47 9.65
CA TYR A 696 18.16 31.30 9.41
C TYR A 696 18.42 30.22 10.47
N PRO A 697 17.37 29.62 11.06
CA PRO A 697 17.54 28.51 11.97
C PRO A 697 18.10 27.25 11.25
N LYS A 698 19.39 26.95 11.47
CA LYS A 698 20.18 25.90 10.78
C LYS A 698 20.21 24.53 11.46
N ALA A 699 19.66 24.39 12.66
CA ALA A 699 19.68 23.13 13.38
C ALA A 699 18.94 22.06 12.56
N VAL A 700 19.55 20.89 12.53
CA VAL A 700 19.01 19.67 11.95
C VAL A 700 18.96 18.61 13.04
N ILE A 701 18.09 17.62 12.87
CA ILE A 701 18.05 16.45 13.74
C ILE A 701 19.29 15.63 13.40
N GLU A 702 20.28 15.64 14.29
CA GLU A 702 21.52 14.84 14.15
C GLU A 702 21.41 13.59 15.02
N ASN A 703 20.80 12.54 14.47
CA ASN A 703 20.61 11.32 15.23
C ASN A 703 21.61 10.26 14.77
N SER A 704 22.69 10.14 15.53
CA SER A 704 23.73 9.12 15.35
C SER A 704 23.23 7.67 15.52
N ASN A 705 21.97 7.48 15.98
CA ASN A 705 21.29 6.20 16.03
C ASN A 705 20.53 5.86 14.73
N PHE A 706 20.54 6.72 13.72
CA PHE A 706 20.04 6.44 12.37
C PHE A 706 21.03 5.75 11.46
N SER A 707 21.84 4.84 12.00
CA SER A 707 22.47 3.85 11.13
C SER A 707 21.39 2.93 10.54
N ILE A 708 21.59 2.51 9.30
CA ILE A 708 20.64 1.65 8.58
C ILE A 708 20.29 0.39 9.41
N GLU A 709 21.27 -0.15 10.15
CA GLU A 709 21.10 -1.31 11.02
C GLU A 709 20.16 -1.04 12.22
N LYS A 710 20.28 0.13 12.88
CA LYS A 710 19.44 0.50 14.04
C LYS A 710 18.02 0.89 13.61
N ILE A 711 17.88 1.58 12.47
CA ILE A 711 16.59 1.93 11.88
C ILE A 711 15.82 0.69 11.46
N GLY A 712 16.50 -0.32 10.90
CA GLY A 712 15.87 -1.56 10.49
C GLY A 712 15.18 -2.30 11.63
N GLY A 713 15.83 -2.36 12.80
CA GLY A 713 15.23 -2.95 14.00
C GLY A 713 13.99 -2.20 14.49
N ALA A 714 14.01 -0.86 14.49
CA ALA A 714 12.86 -0.04 14.91
C ALA A 714 11.68 -0.18 13.93
N ILE A 715 11.94 -0.15 12.62
CA ILE A 715 10.90 -0.32 11.60
C ILE A 715 10.23 -1.68 11.73
N GLN A 716 10.99 -2.78 11.90
CA GLN A 716 10.41 -4.12 12.01
C GLN A 716 9.52 -4.29 13.26
N LYS A 717 9.75 -3.52 14.33
CA LYS A 717 8.88 -3.52 15.51
C LYS A 717 7.54 -2.84 15.24
N ILE A 718 7.55 -1.75 14.47
CA ILE A 718 6.39 -0.87 14.25
C ILE A 718 5.57 -1.33 13.03
N TRP A 719 6.25 -1.65 11.94
CA TRP A 719 5.71 -2.15 10.68
C TRP A 719 6.30 -3.54 10.36
N PRO A 720 5.92 -4.60 11.10
CA PRO A 720 6.45 -5.93 10.89
C PRO A 720 6.00 -6.53 9.56
N ALA A 721 6.88 -7.33 8.94
CA ALA A 721 6.51 -8.18 7.81
C ALA A 721 5.38 -9.15 8.23
N LYS A 722 4.37 -9.32 7.35
CA LYS A 722 3.17 -10.16 7.58
C LYS A 722 2.25 -9.70 8.72
N GLY A 723 2.35 -8.44 9.16
CA GLY A 723 1.47 -7.85 10.17
C GLY A 723 1.50 -8.54 11.55
N ALA A 724 2.40 -9.51 11.78
CA ALA A 724 2.49 -10.27 13.01
C ALA A 724 3.24 -9.47 14.08
N ILE A 725 2.64 -9.31 15.25
CA ILE A 725 3.26 -8.64 16.40
C ILE A 725 4.39 -9.54 16.92
N TYR A 726 5.63 -9.04 16.91
CA TYR A 726 6.75 -9.69 17.59
C TYR A 726 6.47 -9.75 19.09
N THR A 727 6.28 -10.96 19.64
CA THR A 727 6.29 -11.19 21.08
C THR A 727 7.73 -11.11 21.58
N GLU A 728 8.00 -10.28 22.59
CA GLU A 728 9.27 -10.32 23.31
C GLU A 728 9.42 -11.72 23.91
N GLY A 729 10.35 -12.52 23.39
CA GLY A 729 10.58 -13.90 23.84
C GLY A 729 10.78 -14.91 22.71
N ALA A 730 10.42 -14.61 21.46
CA ALA A 730 10.92 -15.38 20.33
C ALA A 730 12.38 -14.97 20.11
N ALA A 731 13.32 -15.90 20.29
CA ALA A 731 14.73 -15.70 19.96
C ALA A 731 14.83 -14.96 18.63
N ALA A 732 15.61 -13.86 18.63
CA ALA A 732 15.91 -13.09 17.44
C ALA A 732 16.05 -14.06 16.26
N ILE A 733 15.18 -13.90 15.25
CA ILE A 733 15.41 -14.57 13.97
C ILE A 733 16.87 -14.29 13.64
N SER A 734 17.63 -15.38 13.48
CA SER A 734 19.07 -15.43 13.37
C SER A 734 19.62 -14.24 12.60
N SER A 735 20.20 -13.29 13.35
CA SER A 735 20.80 -12.05 12.89
C SER A 735 19.88 -11.11 12.10
N PRO A 736 19.87 -9.79 12.38
CA PRO A 736 19.47 -8.83 11.36
C PRO A 736 20.32 -9.18 10.12
N ILE A 737 19.69 -9.32 8.95
CA ILE A 737 20.46 -9.36 7.71
C ILE A 737 21.13 -8.00 7.66
N SER A 738 22.35 -7.91 8.19
CA SER A 738 23.08 -6.66 8.22
C SER A 738 23.29 -6.26 6.77
N MET A 739 23.27 -4.97 6.49
CA MET A 739 23.62 -4.51 5.15
C MET A 739 24.99 -5.06 4.73
N LYS A 740 25.86 -5.35 5.71
CA LYS A 740 27.10 -6.12 5.54
C LYS A 740 26.87 -7.57 5.12
N SER A 741 25.97 -8.36 5.71
CA SER A 741 25.66 -9.73 5.26
C SER A 741 24.89 -9.75 3.92
N LEU A 742 24.17 -8.68 3.60
CA LEU A 742 23.54 -8.44 2.30
C LEU A 742 24.59 -8.12 1.22
N LEU A 743 25.52 -7.20 1.50
CA LEU A 743 26.66 -6.87 0.64
C LEU A 743 27.67 -8.02 0.53
N GLU A 744 27.79 -8.84 1.58
CA GLU A 744 28.59 -10.07 1.63
C GLU A 744 27.85 -11.29 1.09
N SER A 745 26.54 -11.18 0.79
CA SER A 745 25.85 -12.26 0.08
C SER A 745 26.55 -12.46 -1.25
N ASP A 746 26.95 -13.70 -1.53
CA ASP A 746 27.67 -14.02 -2.76
C ASP A 746 26.92 -13.53 -4.00
N LEU A 747 25.58 -13.39 -3.94
CA LEU A 747 24.78 -12.78 -5.00
C LEU A 747 25.10 -11.31 -5.28
N ILE A 748 25.13 -10.45 -4.25
CA ILE A 748 25.39 -9.00 -4.42
C ILE A 748 26.87 -8.78 -4.67
N LYS A 749 27.72 -9.52 -3.97
CA LYS A 749 29.18 -9.47 -4.14
C LYS A 749 29.60 -9.95 -5.53
N ASN A 750 29.03 -11.04 -6.06
CA ASN A 750 29.32 -11.51 -7.42
C ASN A 750 28.73 -10.57 -8.48
N ASN A 751 27.54 -9.99 -8.27
CA ASN A 751 27.01 -8.98 -9.19
C ASN A 751 27.88 -7.72 -9.25
N PHE A 752 28.42 -7.29 -8.09
CA PHE A 752 29.32 -6.14 -8.00
C PHE A 752 30.71 -6.45 -8.57
N ILE A 753 31.27 -7.62 -8.25
CA ILE A 753 32.56 -8.11 -8.77
C ILE A 753 32.49 -8.33 -10.28
N ASN A 754 31.42 -8.91 -10.81
CA ASN A 754 31.25 -9.12 -12.25
C ASN A 754 31.11 -7.79 -12.99
N SER A 755 30.34 -6.84 -12.44
CA SER A 755 30.24 -5.48 -12.99
C SER A 755 31.61 -4.75 -12.96
N TYR A 756 32.39 -4.93 -11.89
CA TYR A 756 33.72 -4.33 -11.75
C TYR A 756 34.80 -4.97 -12.65
N LEU A 757 34.79 -6.29 -12.81
CA LEU A 757 35.71 -7.02 -13.68
C LEU A 757 35.46 -6.72 -15.16
N GLU A 758 34.21 -6.46 -15.57
CA GLU A 758 33.88 -6.00 -16.92
C GLU A 758 34.31 -4.56 -17.20
N ALA A 759 34.14 -3.63 -16.23
CA ALA A 759 34.66 -2.26 -16.36
C ALA A 759 36.18 -2.23 -16.60
N LYS A 760 36.89 -3.23 -16.06
CA LYS A 760 38.34 -3.42 -16.28
C LYS A 760 38.67 -4.05 -17.64
N LYS A 761 37.77 -4.88 -18.21
CA LYS A 761 37.93 -5.48 -19.55
C LYS A 761 37.65 -4.49 -20.69
N ILE A 762 36.81 -3.47 -20.47
CA ILE A 762 36.47 -2.43 -21.46
C ILE A 762 37.53 -1.30 -21.53
N GLY A 763 38.70 -1.48 -20.92
CA GLY A 763 39.84 -0.57 -21.12
C GLY A 763 39.79 0.75 -20.34
N GLY A 764 39.04 0.81 -19.23
CA GLY A 764 39.13 1.91 -18.28
C GLY A 764 40.54 2.01 -17.67
N LYS A 765 41.34 2.99 -18.09
CA LYS A 765 42.64 3.29 -17.48
C LYS A 765 42.43 3.89 -16.07
N LYS A 766 42.97 3.16 -15.08
CA LYS A 766 43.31 3.49 -13.68
C LYS A 766 42.39 4.44 -12.91
#